data_AF-A0A3N9MQ48-F1
#
_entry.id   AF-A0A3N9MQ48-F1
#
_cell.length_a   1.000
_cell.length_b   1.000
_cell.length_c   1.000
_cell.angle_alpha   90.00
_cell.angle_beta   90.00
_cell.angle_gamma   90.00
#
_symmetry.space_group_name_H-M   'P 1'
#
loop_
_entity.id
_entity.type
_entity.pdbx_description
1 polymer ?
#
loop_
_entity_poly.entity_id
_entity_poly.type
_entity_poly.pdbx_seq_one_letter_code
_entity_poly.pdbx_strand_id
1 'polypeptide(L)'
;MKPEYLNPKEHVYGGLFSAIIKHGFFHRLLQCMIITVLFACQPEWVKKGVKYDYSQMDDLTRDVHENTEAFLYQIQKSKEPFYIPVQTKIQSIRVDEQADYFEVEFTKPLSYIALREENVREFYTKFKEYLSRPYNKYKFTLKCLGYPLQELVPNFYRSDTARYDQQRIPDEQPETRIPVVSQVGQERYLKALTGMNIAVWPSHGWYYNYSIKRWEWQRPRFFQTVEDLLSVSFTTPYLIPMLENAGALVFTPRERDIQINEVVVDNDGSSDADCIYREWSKDLSNTWENDRQGFGFRPEPLTGNQNPFNFGTSRYILSDTVLSAGAEWIPVIPSTGYYSVYIAFNSRENSSDEVNYSVYHSGGKTTFKINQRIGGRTWIYLGTFKFRKGNHPDSGRVEITNAGKAAGQTISADAIRFGGGQGSVARAGQPSGRPRFTEAGKYWLQYAGFPDSLVHAVNGDSNDYVNDYKSRPEFANYLNGAPCGPNYDRENNGLGIPVDLALALHTDAGTNEQDDLIGTMVIYSIFDVDSQKVFPNGISRLANRDLADIVQTQIVSDVKNLYTYLWPRRLMKEAWYSEAARPNMPSVIIELLSHQNFTDTRLALDPLFRFNVSRAIYKGILKFLTNRYGRKYVVQPLPVDHLRAEIGADGSIYVNWQPVPDVLEPTAMPTSFQVFIRQDSGDFDNGHRVFTNNFILKDPKSDMVYNFRV
;
A
#
# COMPACT_ATOMS: atom_id res chain seq x y z
N MET A 1 -39.91 30.71 -1.36
CA MET A 1 -39.71 32.14 -1.12
C MET A 1 -38.59 32.31 -0.09
N LYS A 2 -37.39 32.72 -0.53
CA LYS A 2 -36.56 33.71 0.21
C LYS A 2 -37.08 35.12 -0.19
N PRO A 3 -36.66 36.26 0.41
CA PRO A 3 -35.54 36.55 1.34
C PRO A 3 -36.00 37.37 2.58
N GLU A 4 -35.18 37.79 3.56
CA GLU A 4 -34.34 39.01 3.51
C GLU A 4 -33.29 39.10 4.64
N TYR A 5 -32.18 39.75 4.25
CA TYR A 5 -31.03 40.24 5.00
C TYR A 5 -31.38 41.26 6.10
N LEU A 6 -30.49 41.42 7.10
CA LEU A 6 -29.88 42.72 7.47
C LEU A 6 -28.81 42.56 8.56
N ASN A 7 -27.65 43.18 8.30
CA ASN A 7 -26.62 43.61 9.26
C ASN A 7 -26.55 45.14 9.09
N PRO A 8 -26.29 45.97 10.12
CA PRO A 8 -24.92 46.52 10.24
C PRO A 8 -24.44 47.01 11.64
N LYS A 9 -23.11 46.89 11.81
CA LYS A 9 -22.12 47.90 12.30
C LYS A 9 -21.88 48.23 13.80
N GLU A 10 -20.59 48.05 14.14
CA GLU A 10 -19.61 48.99 14.75
C GLU A 10 -19.92 49.74 16.05
N HIS A 11 -19.10 49.49 17.09
CA HIS A 11 -18.61 50.55 17.99
C HIS A 11 -17.17 50.28 18.47
N VAL A 12 -16.45 51.38 18.68
CA VAL A 12 -15.00 51.55 18.73
C VAL A 12 -14.66 52.36 20.02
N TYR A 13 -13.68 51.84 20.77
CA TYR A 13 -12.66 52.51 21.63
C TYR A 13 -12.94 53.09 23.03
N GLY A 14 -11.96 52.81 23.91
CA GLY A 14 -11.44 53.67 24.99
C GLY A 14 -11.43 52.98 26.37
N GLY A 15 -10.35 52.78 27.13
CA GLY A 15 -8.92 53.14 27.01
C GLY A 15 -8.29 53.24 28.41
N LEU A 16 -7.08 52.65 28.58
CA LEU A 16 -5.94 53.02 29.48
C LEU A 16 -6.14 52.99 31.03
N PHE A 17 -5.18 52.70 31.95
CA PHE A 17 -3.73 52.42 32.05
C PHE A 17 -3.45 51.85 33.49
N SER A 18 -2.49 50.95 33.78
CA SER A 18 -1.11 51.24 34.28
C SER A 18 -0.50 49.94 34.90
N ALA A 19 0.55 49.30 34.32
CA ALA A 19 2.00 49.33 34.66
C ALA A 19 2.40 48.67 36.02
N ILE A 20 3.32 47.68 36.14
CA ILE A 20 4.82 47.71 36.04
C ILE A 20 5.35 46.24 35.98
N ILE A 21 5.97 45.75 34.88
CA ILE A 21 7.43 45.54 34.59
C ILE A 21 8.29 44.79 35.64
N LYS A 22 8.80 43.58 35.31
CA LYS A 22 10.25 43.24 35.26
C LYS A 22 10.56 41.84 34.66
N HIS A 23 11.55 41.84 33.76
CA HIS A 23 12.39 40.76 33.18
C HIS A 23 11.67 39.60 32.42
N GLY A 24 11.83 39.34 31.13
CA GLY A 24 12.77 39.83 30.10
C GLY A 24 13.91 38.85 29.84
N PHE A 25 13.66 37.69 29.20
CA PHE A 25 14.58 37.02 28.26
C PHE A 25 14.01 35.76 27.54
N PHE A 26 12.73 35.69 27.12
CA PHE A 26 12.23 34.48 26.40
C PHE A 26 11.06 34.73 25.43
N HIS A 27 11.06 35.86 24.71
CA HIS A 27 9.92 36.23 23.87
C HIS A 27 10.24 36.76 22.46
N ARG A 28 11.39 36.37 21.90
CA ARG A 28 11.69 36.58 20.46
C ARG A 28 11.92 35.31 19.64
N LEU A 29 11.82 34.13 20.26
CA LEU A 29 11.92 32.83 19.57
C LEU A 29 10.57 32.11 19.39
N LEU A 30 9.48 32.64 19.95
CA LEU A 30 8.16 31.97 19.95
C LEU A 30 7.13 32.56 18.97
N GLN A 31 7.45 33.69 18.31
CA GLN A 31 6.57 34.29 17.29
C GLN A 31 6.90 33.87 15.84
N CYS A 32 7.95 33.06 15.63
CA CYS A 32 8.28 32.51 14.30
C CYS A 32 7.74 31.09 14.05
N MET A 33 6.97 30.49 14.97
CA MET A 33 6.56 29.08 14.87
C MET A 33 5.04 28.82 14.83
N ILE A 34 4.21 29.86 14.65
CA ILE A 34 2.73 29.72 14.59
C ILE A 34 2.13 30.32 13.29
N ILE A 35 2.95 30.62 12.28
CA ILE A 35 2.46 31.01 10.94
C ILE A 35 3.20 30.17 9.89
N THR A 36 2.92 28.86 9.80
CA THR A 36 3.39 28.04 8.68
C THR A 36 2.54 26.79 8.40
N VAL A 37 1.20 26.88 8.55
CA VAL A 37 0.30 25.75 8.18
C VAL A 37 -0.95 26.18 7.37
N LEU A 38 -1.15 27.46 7.04
CA LEU A 38 -2.42 27.91 6.41
C LEU A 38 -2.27 28.83 5.18
N PHE A 39 -1.30 28.57 4.30
CA PHE A 39 -1.36 29.10 2.92
C PHE A 39 -0.82 28.07 1.92
N ALA A 40 -1.72 27.22 1.45
CA ALA A 40 -1.52 26.39 0.25
C ALA A 40 -2.79 26.43 -0.61
N CYS A 41 -3.24 27.65 -0.95
CA CYS A 41 -4.10 27.96 -2.09
C CYS A 41 -4.26 29.48 -2.14
N GLN A 42 -3.32 30.14 -2.81
CA GLN A 42 -3.52 31.47 -3.38
C GLN A 42 -3.10 31.33 -4.84
N PRO A 43 -3.81 31.94 -5.81
CA PRO A 43 -3.26 32.10 -7.14
C PRO A 43 -2.02 32.99 -7.01
N GLU A 44 -0.83 32.40 -7.11
CA GLU A 44 0.41 33.16 -7.17
C GLU A 44 0.37 34.01 -8.43
N TRP A 45 0.12 35.30 -8.25
CA TRP A 45 0.45 36.31 -9.23
C TRP A 45 1.90 36.10 -9.68
N VAL A 46 2.11 36.02 -11.00
CA VAL A 46 3.45 35.92 -11.61
C VAL A 46 4.28 37.09 -11.12
N LYS A 47 5.02 36.90 -10.01
CA LYS A 47 6.11 37.78 -9.64
C LYS A 47 7.09 37.69 -10.79
N LYS A 48 7.39 38.83 -11.43
CA LYS A 48 8.55 38.98 -12.31
C LYS A 48 9.72 38.28 -11.62
N GLY A 49 10.22 37.20 -12.23
CA GLY A 49 11.21 36.33 -11.61
C GLY A 49 12.38 37.15 -11.07
N VAL A 50 12.92 36.74 -9.91
CA VAL A 50 14.20 37.25 -9.43
C VAL A 50 15.18 37.14 -10.58
N LYS A 51 15.75 38.27 -11.03
CA LYS A 51 16.77 38.25 -12.08
C LYS A 51 17.96 37.47 -11.56
N TYR A 52 18.49 36.56 -12.39
CA TYR A 52 19.74 35.87 -12.08
C TYR A 52 20.86 36.90 -11.90
N ASP A 53 21.71 36.67 -10.89
CA ASP A 53 22.90 37.49 -10.66
C ASP A 53 24.04 36.99 -11.57
N TYR A 54 24.33 37.78 -12.59
CA TYR A 54 25.37 37.49 -13.57
C TYR A 54 26.75 38.01 -13.14
N SER A 55 26.86 38.73 -12.01
CA SER A 55 28.10 39.44 -11.62
C SER A 55 29.29 38.52 -11.34
N GLN A 56 29.04 37.25 -11.05
CA GLN A 56 30.06 36.23 -10.74
C GLN A 56 30.29 35.23 -11.89
N MET A 57 29.63 35.40 -13.04
CA MET A 57 29.78 34.50 -14.19
C MET A 57 30.80 35.04 -15.17
N ASP A 58 31.68 34.17 -15.67
CA ASP A 58 32.48 34.48 -16.85
C ASP A 58 31.56 34.66 -18.08
N ASP A 59 32.09 35.30 -19.13
CA ASP A 59 31.29 35.66 -20.31
C ASP A 59 30.67 34.44 -21.00
N LEU A 60 31.40 33.32 -21.05
CA LEU A 60 30.98 32.07 -21.68
C LEU A 60 29.79 31.45 -20.92
N THR A 61 29.92 31.35 -19.60
CA THR A 61 28.88 30.86 -18.70
C THR A 61 27.66 31.77 -18.73
N ARG A 62 27.86 33.10 -18.75
CA ARG A 62 26.77 34.08 -18.86
C ARG A 62 25.99 33.89 -20.16
N ASP A 63 26.67 33.76 -21.30
CA ASP A 63 26.01 33.58 -22.59
C ASP A 63 25.17 32.30 -22.62
N VAL A 64 25.72 31.16 -22.19
CA VAL A 64 24.98 29.88 -22.11
C VAL A 64 23.76 30.04 -21.19
N HIS A 65 23.92 30.75 -20.08
CA HIS A 65 22.84 31.03 -19.15
C HIS A 65 21.70 31.86 -19.79
N GLU A 66 22.03 32.97 -20.44
CA GLU A 66 21.04 33.84 -21.11
C GLU A 66 20.28 33.09 -22.21
N ASN A 67 20.98 32.29 -23.03
CA ASN A 67 20.35 31.43 -24.04
C ASN A 67 19.38 30.42 -23.40
N THR A 68 19.78 29.81 -22.28
CA THR A 68 18.96 28.85 -21.55
C THR A 68 17.74 29.50 -20.92
N GLU A 69 17.87 30.70 -20.35
CA GLU A 69 16.76 31.46 -19.78
C GLU A 69 15.74 31.82 -20.87
N ALA A 70 16.21 32.29 -22.02
CA ALA A 70 15.38 32.60 -23.18
C ALA A 70 14.62 31.36 -23.69
N PHE A 71 15.30 30.22 -23.79
CA PHE A 71 14.69 28.94 -24.16
C PHE A 71 13.58 28.53 -23.19
N LEU A 72 13.85 28.53 -21.87
CA LEU A 72 12.86 28.17 -20.85
C LEU A 72 11.64 29.08 -20.91
N TYR A 73 11.85 30.40 -21.05
CA TYR A 73 10.77 31.36 -21.18
C TYR A 73 9.88 31.04 -22.39
N GLN A 74 10.48 30.71 -23.53
CA GLN A 74 9.73 30.42 -24.75
C GLN A 74 8.94 29.12 -24.67
N ILE A 75 9.52 28.03 -24.16
CA ILE A 75 8.77 26.77 -23.97
C ILE A 75 7.66 26.94 -22.93
N GLN A 76 7.93 27.62 -21.79
CA GLN A 76 6.90 27.85 -20.77
C GLN A 76 5.72 28.67 -21.30
N LYS A 77 6.00 29.65 -22.17
CA LYS A 77 4.98 30.52 -22.77
C LYS A 77 4.20 29.81 -23.89
N SER A 78 4.90 29.15 -24.80
CA SER A 78 4.28 28.49 -25.96
C SER A 78 3.62 27.16 -25.60
N LYS A 79 4.13 26.48 -24.57
CA LYS A 79 3.83 25.08 -24.21
C LYS A 79 4.20 24.07 -25.32
N GLU A 80 5.06 24.49 -26.25
CA GLU A 80 5.52 23.70 -27.39
C GLU A 80 7.02 23.39 -27.24
N PRO A 81 7.50 22.20 -27.65
CA PRO A 81 6.74 21.08 -28.23
C PRO A 81 5.93 20.29 -27.18
N PHE A 82 6.17 20.54 -25.89
CA PHE A 82 5.37 20.00 -24.81
C PHE A 82 5.40 20.92 -23.59
N TYR A 83 4.42 20.74 -22.71
CA TYR A 83 4.32 21.49 -21.47
C TYR A 83 5.47 21.17 -20.51
N ILE A 84 6.13 22.23 -20.01
CA ILE A 84 7.01 22.17 -18.84
C ILE A 84 6.46 23.05 -17.70
N PRO A 85 6.61 22.66 -16.43
CA PRO A 85 6.16 23.48 -15.32
C PRO A 85 6.80 24.87 -15.31
N VAL A 86 6.01 25.91 -15.02
CA VAL A 86 6.48 27.30 -14.99
C VAL A 86 7.48 27.57 -13.86
N GLN A 87 7.48 26.69 -12.85
CA GLN A 87 8.43 26.68 -11.74
C GLN A 87 9.80 26.07 -12.12
N THR A 88 9.94 25.50 -13.33
CA THR A 88 11.25 25.06 -13.84
C THR A 88 12.14 26.27 -14.07
N LYS A 89 13.33 26.23 -13.49
CA LYS A 89 14.36 27.27 -13.51
C LYS A 89 15.73 26.62 -13.73
N ILE A 90 16.73 27.42 -14.09
CA ILE A 90 18.14 27.00 -14.10
C ILE A 90 18.59 26.93 -12.64
N GLN A 91 19.14 25.78 -12.23
CA GLN A 91 19.73 25.54 -10.92
C GLN A 91 21.24 25.79 -10.95
N SER A 92 21.94 25.28 -11.96
CA SER A 92 23.36 25.56 -12.20
C SER A 92 23.76 25.34 -13.65
N ILE A 93 24.84 25.98 -14.07
CA ILE A 93 25.50 25.74 -15.36
C ILE A 93 26.97 25.49 -15.10
N ARG A 94 27.54 24.50 -15.78
CA ARG A 94 28.97 24.23 -15.79
C ARG A 94 29.45 24.22 -17.22
N VAL A 95 30.41 25.08 -17.54
CA VAL A 95 31.02 25.13 -18.88
C VAL A 95 32.45 24.62 -18.82
N ASP A 96 32.83 23.81 -19.81
CA ASP A 96 34.18 23.35 -20.08
C ASP A 96 34.56 23.83 -21.49
N GLU A 97 35.23 24.98 -21.53
CA GLU A 97 35.63 25.63 -22.78
C GLU A 97 36.61 24.77 -23.59
N GLN A 98 37.52 24.05 -22.93
CA GLN A 98 38.54 23.25 -23.60
C GLN A 98 37.94 22.03 -24.29
N ALA A 99 36.85 21.49 -23.74
CA ALA A 99 36.16 20.33 -24.27
C ALA A 99 35.01 20.66 -25.24
N ASP A 100 34.77 21.95 -25.52
CA ASP A 100 33.56 22.44 -26.21
C ASP A 100 32.29 21.81 -25.59
N TYR A 101 32.18 21.82 -24.25
CA TYR A 101 31.14 21.12 -23.51
C TYR A 101 30.50 21.97 -22.43
N PHE A 102 29.20 21.78 -22.17
CA PHE A 102 28.56 22.34 -20.98
C PHE A 102 27.42 21.48 -20.42
N GLU A 103 27.07 21.73 -19.17
CA GLU A 103 25.96 21.10 -18.48
C GLU A 103 25.00 22.16 -17.95
N VAL A 104 23.71 21.90 -18.07
CA VAL A 104 22.64 22.70 -17.46
C VAL A 104 21.87 21.81 -16.50
N GLU A 105 21.88 22.14 -15.20
CA GLU A 105 20.99 21.53 -14.21
C GLU A 105 19.73 22.39 -14.08
N PHE A 106 18.57 21.79 -14.28
CA PHE A 106 17.28 22.43 -14.04
C PHE A 106 16.73 22.06 -12.66
N THR A 107 15.96 22.98 -12.07
CA THR A 107 15.26 22.72 -10.82
C THR A 107 14.29 21.55 -10.95
N LYS A 108 14.03 20.88 -9.82
CA LYS A 108 13.21 19.66 -9.76
C LYS A 108 11.83 19.71 -10.43
N PRO A 109 11.10 20.85 -10.58
CA PRO A 109 9.82 20.86 -11.28
C PRO A 109 9.87 20.28 -12.70
N LEU A 110 11.00 20.34 -13.41
CA LEU A 110 11.12 19.70 -14.73
C LEU A 110 10.92 18.18 -14.65
N SER A 111 11.29 17.54 -13.54
CA SER A 111 11.13 16.09 -13.35
C SER A 111 9.67 15.65 -13.12
N TYR A 112 8.77 16.59 -12.83
CA TYR A 112 7.38 16.30 -12.43
C TYR A 112 6.46 15.91 -13.59
N ILE A 113 6.91 16.08 -14.84
CA ILE A 113 6.22 15.63 -16.05
C ILE A 113 6.67 14.22 -16.45
N ALA A 114 5.82 13.53 -17.22
CA ALA A 114 6.15 12.24 -17.81
C ALA A 114 7.23 12.43 -18.89
N LEU A 115 8.44 11.93 -18.63
CA LEU A 115 9.55 11.98 -19.58
C LEU A 115 9.56 10.69 -20.41
N ARG A 116 9.66 10.84 -21.73
CA ARG A 116 9.68 9.76 -22.73
C ARG A 116 10.84 10.02 -23.68
N GLU A 117 11.30 8.99 -24.37
CA GLU A 117 12.43 9.15 -25.31
C GLU A 117 12.17 10.21 -26.38
N GLU A 118 10.93 10.33 -26.84
CA GLU A 118 10.47 11.33 -27.80
C GLU A 118 10.59 12.76 -27.26
N ASN A 119 9.89 13.07 -26.16
CA ASN A 119 9.88 14.44 -25.63
C ASN A 119 11.25 14.86 -25.08
N VAL A 120 12.06 13.94 -24.55
CA VAL A 120 13.44 14.24 -24.18
C VAL A 120 14.27 14.58 -25.42
N ARG A 121 14.16 13.82 -26.51
CA ARG A 121 14.86 14.11 -27.77
C ARG A 121 14.46 15.48 -28.32
N GLU A 122 13.17 15.78 -28.34
CA GLU A 122 12.65 17.08 -28.79
C GLU A 122 13.17 18.23 -27.93
N PHE A 123 13.22 18.05 -26.61
CA PHE A 123 13.77 19.06 -25.70
C PHE A 123 15.23 19.39 -26.00
N TYR A 124 16.06 18.35 -26.23
CA TYR A 124 17.46 18.53 -26.62
C TYR A 124 17.60 19.20 -27.99
N THR A 125 16.78 18.80 -28.99
CA THR A 125 16.78 19.42 -30.32
C THR A 125 16.42 20.90 -30.24
N LYS A 126 15.32 21.23 -29.57
CA LYS A 126 14.86 22.62 -29.40
C LYS A 126 15.86 23.45 -28.61
N PHE A 127 16.42 22.91 -27.54
CA PHE A 127 17.45 23.60 -26.80
C PHE A 127 18.65 23.96 -27.70
N LYS A 128 19.12 23.01 -28.52
CA LYS A 128 20.20 23.25 -29.48
C LYS A 128 19.88 24.32 -30.52
N GLU A 129 18.65 24.34 -31.03
CA GLU A 129 18.16 25.37 -31.98
C GLU A 129 18.18 26.78 -31.37
N TYR A 130 17.97 26.89 -30.06
CA TYR A 130 17.96 28.17 -29.34
C TYR A 130 19.35 28.72 -29.01
N LEU A 131 20.39 27.88 -29.01
CA LEU A 131 21.76 28.32 -28.69
C LEU A 131 22.34 29.20 -29.81
N SER A 132 22.90 30.34 -29.42
CA SER A 132 23.71 31.17 -30.33
C SER A 132 25.02 30.46 -30.73
N ARG A 133 25.67 30.93 -31.80
CA ARG A 133 27.04 30.50 -32.14
C ARG A 133 28.02 31.13 -31.14
N PRO A 134 29.09 30.42 -30.70
CA PRO A 134 29.50 29.08 -31.14
C PRO A 134 28.83 27.92 -30.39
N TYR A 135 28.08 28.19 -29.33
CA TYR A 135 27.53 27.21 -28.38
C TYR A 135 26.62 26.14 -29.00
N ASN A 136 25.93 26.46 -30.10
CA ASN A 136 25.16 25.46 -30.84
C ASN A 136 26.00 24.32 -31.46
N LYS A 137 27.33 24.46 -31.50
CA LYS A 137 28.27 23.41 -31.89
C LYS A 137 28.81 22.61 -30.69
N TYR A 138 28.68 23.12 -29.48
CA TYR A 138 29.20 22.48 -28.28
C TYR A 138 28.38 21.22 -27.98
N LYS A 139 29.02 20.25 -27.34
CA LYS A 139 28.31 19.12 -26.74
C LYS A 139 27.67 19.60 -25.43
N PHE A 140 26.53 19.04 -25.05
CA PHE A 140 25.91 19.42 -23.79
C PHE A 140 25.06 18.31 -23.18
N THR A 141 24.89 18.40 -21.87
CA THR A 141 23.97 17.54 -21.11
C THR A 141 22.96 18.40 -20.36
N LEU A 142 21.69 18.08 -20.52
CA LEU A 142 20.59 18.68 -19.77
C LEU A 142 20.24 17.74 -18.62
N LYS A 143 20.26 18.27 -17.39
CA LYS A 143 20.08 17.50 -16.17
C LYS A 143 18.92 18.01 -15.34
N CYS A 144 18.33 17.10 -14.56
CA CYS A 144 17.41 17.43 -13.49
C CYS A 144 17.56 16.37 -12.39
N LEU A 145 17.47 16.78 -11.12
CA LEU A 145 17.72 15.92 -9.95
C LEU A 145 19.15 15.34 -9.91
N GLY A 146 20.09 15.96 -10.63
CA GLY A 146 21.45 15.49 -10.83
C GLY A 146 21.61 14.37 -11.87
N TYR A 147 20.56 14.06 -12.64
CA TYR A 147 20.59 13.03 -13.68
C TYR A 147 20.37 13.65 -15.07
N PRO A 148 21.03 13.16 -16.13
CA PRO A 148 20.64 13.46 -17.51
C PRO A 148 19.16 13.16 -17.73
N LEU A 149 18.43 14.01 -18.47
CA LEU A 149 16.98 13.83 -18.65
C LEU A 149 16.58 12.46 -19.23
N GLN A 150 17.43 11.86 -20.07
CA GLN A 150 17.23 10.52 -20.62
C GLN A 150 17.20 9.46 -19.52
N GLU A 151 17.97 9.64 -18.46
CA GLU A 151 17.98 8.70 -17.33
C GLU A 151 16.69 8.79 -16.51
N LEU A 152 15.99 9.92 -16.56
CA LEU A 152 14.67 10.04 -15.95
C LEU A 152 13.56 9.36 -16.78
N VAL A 153 13.86 8.69 -17.90
CA VAL A 153 12.86 7.84 -18.57
C VAL A 153 12.80 6.49 -17.83
N PRO A 154 11.63 6.05 -17.33
CA PRO A 154 11.48 4.76 -16.68
C PRO A 154 11.90 3.60 -17.58
N ASN A 155 12.51 2.55 -17.03
CA ASN A 155 12.92 1.39 -17.84
C ASN A 155 11.76 0.82 -18.68
N PHE A 156 10.55 0.77 -18.12
CA PHE A 156 9.34 0.30 -18.82
C PHE A 156 9.00 1.07 -20.11
N TYR A 157 9.43 2.33 -20.22
CA TYR A 157 9.18 3.20 -21.38
C TYR A 157 10.42 3.39 -22.27
N ARG A 158 11.52 2.66 -22.02
CA ARG A 158 12.68 2.62 -22.92
C ARG A 158 12.41 1.59 -24.02
N SER A 159 12.57 1.99 -25.28
CA SER A 159 12.30 1.11 -26.42
C SER A 159 13.37 0.03 -26.61
N ASP A 160 14.62 0.33 -26.22
CA ASP A 160 15.77 -0.55 -26.31
C ASP A 160 16.14 -1.11 -24.93
N THR A 161 15.88 -2.41 -24.71
CA THR A 161 16.16 -3.06 -23.42
C THR A 161 17.66 -3.14 -23.11
N ALA A 162 18.54 -3.03 -24.11
CA ALA A 162 19.99 -2.95 -23.88
C ALA A 162 20.39 -1.65 -23.17
N ARG A 163 19.50 -0.65 -23.15
CA ARG A 163 19.70 0.63 -22.44
C ARG A 163 18.98 0.67 -21.10
N TYR A 164 18.49 -0.45 -20.58
CA TYR A 164 17.90 -0.46 -19.24
C TYR A 164 18.94 -0.08 -18.19
N ASP A 165 18.56 0.83 -17.30
CA ASP A 165 19.35 1.15 -16.11
C ASP A 165 19.31 -0.04 -15.14
N GLN A 166 20.40 -0.80 -15.11
CA GLN A 166 20.54 -2.00 -14.28
C GLN A 166 20.53 -1.68 -12.79
N GLN A 167 20.84 -0.44 -12.38
CA GLN A 167 20.85 -0.06 -10.96
C GLN A 167 19.43 -0.03 -10.36
N ARG A 168 18.38 -0.06 -11.18
CA ARG A 168 16.96 -0.12 -10.73
C ARG A 168 16.43 -1.54 -10.61
N ILE A 169 17.19 -2.52 -11.10
CA ILE A 169 16.80 -3.92 -11.21
C ILE A 169 17.39 -4.68 -10.00
N PRO A 170 16.58 -5.46 -9.27
CA PRO A 170 17.05 -6.30 -8.17
C PRO A 170 17.72 -7.56 -8.72
N ASP A 171 18.68 -8.10 -7.98
CA ASP A 171 19.37 -9.34 -8.34
C ASP A 171 18.48 -10.58 -8.12
N GLU A 172 17.71 -10.60 -7.04
CA GLU A 172 16.89 -11.75 -6.63
C GLU A 172 15.61 -11.88 -7.47
N GLN A 173 15.35 -13.09 -7.98
CA GLN A 173 14.15 -13.39 -8.76
C GLN A 173 12.99 -13.91 -7.87
N PRO A 174 11.77 -13.34 -7.95
CA PRO A 174 10.67 -13.69 -7.04
C PRO A 174 10.15 -15.13 -7.20
N GLU A 175 10.42 -15.78 -8.34
CA GLU A 175 9.93 -17.14 -8.63
C GLU A 175 10.56 -18.24 -7.78
N THR A 176 11.78 -17.99 -7.26
CA THR A 176 12.53 -18.90 -6.41
C THR A 176 12.14 -18.80 -4.93
N ARG A 177 11.35 -17.78 -4.55
CA ARG A 177 10.94 -17.55 -3.17
C ARG A 177 9.89 -18.56 -2.72
N ILE A 178 10.01 -19.03 -1.48
CA ILE A 178 8.96 -19.79 -0.79
C ILE A 178 8.13 -18.77 0.00
N PRO A 179 6.86 -18.52 -0.38
CA PRO A 179 6.02 -17.52 0.28
C PRO A 179 5.73 -17.90 1.73
N VAL A 180 5.50 -16.91 2.60
CA VAL A 180 5.12 -17.16 4.01
C VAL A 180 3.82 -17.96 4.10
N VAL A 181 2.89 -17.75 3.16
CA VAL A 181 1.63 -18.48 3.04
C VAL A 181 1.38 -18.85 1.59
N SER A 182 0.92 -20.07 1.33
CA SER A 182 0.37 -20.48 0.04
C SER A 182 -0.82 -21.41 0.22
N GLN A 183 -1.89 -21.21 -0.55
CA GLN A 183 -3.04 -22.11 -0.52
C GLN A 183 -2.74 -23.37 -1.37
N VAL A 184 -3.01 -24.54 -0.80
CA VAL A 184 -2.86 -25.81 -1.51
C VAL A 184 -3.89 -25.88 -2.65
N GLY A 185 -3.40 -26.20 -3.86
CA GLY A 185 -4.23 -26.28 -5.06
C GLY A 185 -4.42 -24.94 -5.80
N GLN A 186 -3.94 -23.82 -5.26
CA GLN A 186 -3.97 -22.54 -5.94
C GLN A 186 -2.94 -22.49 -7.08
N GLU A 187 -3.34 -21.95 -8.22
CA GLU A 187 -2.45 -21.78 -9.39
C GLU A 187 -1.41 -20.68 -9.20
N ARG A 188 -0.23 -20.89 -9.78
CA ARG A 188 0.84 -19.90 -9.89
C ARG A 188 0.79 -19.20 -11.24
N TYR A 189 0.55 -17.90 -11.23
CA TYR A 189 0.51 -17.05 -12.42
C TYR A 189 1.84 -16.32 -12.62
N LEU A 190 2.81 -16.96 -13.28
CA LEU A 190 4.17 -16.42 -13.44
C LEU A 190 4.25 -15.10 -14.22
N LYS A 191 3.28 -14.85 -15.13
CA LYS A 191 3.14 -13.57 -15.86
C LYS A 191 2.35 -12.52 -15.07
N ALA A 192 2.00 -12.81 -13.82
CA ALA A 192 1.34 -11.89 -12.91
C ALA A 192 2.27 -11.56 -11.73
N LEU A 193 1.77 -11.56 -10.50
CA LEU A 193 2.49 -11.14 -9.29
C LEU A 193 2.98 -12.31 -8.42
N THR A 194 3.00 -13.53 -8.95
CA THR A 194 3.44 -14.71 -8.19
C THR A 194 4.85 -14.54 -7.62
N GLY A 195 4.96 -14.77 -6.30
CA GLY A 195 6.22 -14.68 -5.55
C GLY A 195 6.58 -13.27 -5.09
N MET A 196 5.74 -12.28 -5.37
CA MET A 196 5.94 -10.90 -4.96
C MET A 196 5.24 -10.62 -3.63
N ASN A 197 5.89 -9.85 -2.75
CA ASN A 197 5.29 -9.35 -1.52
C ASN A 197 5.11 -7.83 -1.63
N ILE A 198 3.91 -7.33 -1.34
CA ILE A 198 3.56 -5.93 -1.54
C ILE A 198 3.00 -5.37 -0.23
N ALA A 199 3.54 -4.25 0.24
CA ALA A 199 2.95 -3.51 1.34
C ALA A 199 2.01 -2.43 0.78
N VAL A 200 0.73 -2.51 1.11
CA VAL A 200 -0.28 -1.51 0.69
C VAL A 200 -1.04 -1.02 1.91
N TRP A 201 -1.23 0.28 1.99
CA TRP A 201 -2.08 0.85 3.01
C TRP A 201 -3.01 1.96 2.50
N PRO A 202 -4.23 2.03 3.04
CA PRO A 202 -5.01 3.25 3.00
C PRO A 202 -4.31 4.34 3.81
N SER A 203 -4.78 5.57 3.69
CA SER A 203 -4.24 6.74 4.37
C SER A 203 -4.46 6.69 5.89
N HIS A 204 -4.87 7.82 6.47
CA HIS A 204 -4.99 8.04 7.90
C HIS A 204 -6.04 7.17 8.57
N GLY A 205 -6.06 7.15 9.91
CA GLY A 205 -7.10 6.48 10.67
C GLY A 205 -7.46 7.22 11.97
N TRP A 206 -8.49 6.73 12.64
CA TRP A 206 -8.94 7.24 13.94
C TRP A 206 -7.81 7.15 14.96
N TYR A 207 -7.46 8.29 15.57
CA TYR A 207 -6.30 8.41 16.45
C TYR A 207 -6.59 9.26 17.68
N TYR A 208 -5.74 9.13 18.68
CA TYR A 208 -5.80 9.92 19.90
C TYR A 208 -4.94 11.18 19.81
N ASN A 209 -5.59 12.34 19.91
CA ASN A 209 -4.93 13.63 19.98
C ASN A 209 -4.63 13.99 21.43
N TYR A 210 -3.35 13.98 21.81
CA TYR A 210 -2.90 14.32 23.16
C TYR A 210 -3.11 15.80 23.53
N SER A 211 -3.04 16.72 22.57
CA SER A 211 -3.16 18.16 22.83
C SER A 211 -4.57 18.55 23.29
N ILE A 212 -5.60 17.91 22.72
CA ILE A 212 -7.01 18.14 23.06
C ILE A 212 -7.66 16.96 23.79
N LYS A 213 -6.87 15.94 24.14
CA LYS A 213 -7.23 14.76 24.95
C LYS A 213 -8.47 14.01 24.45
N ARG A 214 -8.54 13.74 23.14
CA ARG A 214 -9.66 12.99 22.54
C ARG A 214 -9.23 12.13 21.37
N TRP A 215 -10.04 11.11 21.10
CA TRP A 215 -10.01 10.40 19.83
C TRP A 215 -10.69 11.20 18.72
N GLU A 216 -10.09 11.26 17.53
CA GLU A 216 -10.63 11.95 16.36
C GLU A 216 -10.12 11.38 15.02
N TRP A 217 -10.75 11.81 13.93
CA TRP A 217 -10.25 11.57 12.57
C TRP A 217 -9.12 12.55 12.28
N GLN A 218 -8.10 12.13 11.52
CA GLN A 218 -7.03 13.03 11.11
C GLN A 218 -7.50 14.05 10.07
N ARG A 219 -8.55 13.71 9.32
CA ARG A 219 -9.12 14.58 8.29
C ARG A 219 -10.54 15.01 8.62
N PRO A 220 -10.94 16.19 8.14
CA PRO A 220 -12.30 16.69 8.31
C PRO A 220 -13.32 15.81 7.57
N ARG A 221 -14.54 15.78 8.11
CA ARG A 221 -15.68 15.11 7.48
C ARG A 221 -16.29 16.06 6.45
N PHE A 222 -16.33 15.64 5.19
CA PHE A 222 -16.91 16.38 4.08
C PHE A 222 -17.72 15.46 3.19
N PHE A 223 -18.80 15.97 2.59
CA PHE A 223 -19.60 15.25 1.59
C PHE A 223 -19.98 13.80 1.98
N GLN A 224 -20.36 13.61 3.26
CA GLN A 224 -20.72 12.31 3.84
C GLN A 224 -19.58 11.27 3.88
N THR A 225 -18.33 11.70 3.78
CA THR A 225 -17.14 10.86 3.85
C THR A 225 -16.04 11.51 4.71
N VAL A 226 -14.97 10.75 4.94
CA VAL A 226 -13.72 11.18 5.58
C VAL A 226 -12.58 10.43 4.91
N GLU A 227 -11.47 11.11 4.58
CA GLU A 227 -10.32 10.50 3.88
C GLU A 227 -9.85 9.21 4.58
N ASP A 228 -9.82 9.22 5.93
CA ASP A 228 -9.40 8.12 6.80
C ASP A 228 -10.11 6.77 6.52
N LEU A 229 -11.34 6.83 5.99
CA LEU A 229 -12.15 5.67 5.58
C LEU A 229 -12.37 5.60 4.08
N LEU A 230 -12.32 6.74 3.38
CA LEU A 230 -12.51 6.79 1.94
C LEU A 230 -11.44 5.96 1.23
N SER A 231 -10.16 6.13 1.60
CA SER A 231 -9.06 5.34 1.03
C SER A 231 -9.21 3.83 1.30
N VAL A 232 -9.71 3.44 2.49
CA VAL A 232 -10.04 2.04 2.84
C VAL A 232 -11.05 1.44 1.87
N SER A 233 -12.03 2.25 1.41
CA SER A 233 -13.05 1.79 0.46
C SER A 233 -12.53 1.51 -0.96
N PHE A 234 -11.29 1.92 -1.28
CA PHE A 234 -10.59 1.53 -2.51
C PHE A 234 -9.65 0.35 -2.27
N THR A 235 -8.90 0.38 -1.15
CA THR A 235 -7.84 -0.60 -0.88
C THR A 235 -8.41 -1.97 -0.52
N THR A 236 -9.19 -2.04 0.55
CA THR A 236 -9.64 -3.30 1.17
C THR A 236 -10.57 -4.12 0.27
N PRO A 237 -11.64 -3.58 -0.33
CA PRO A 237 -12.56 -4.39 -1.13
C PRO A 237 -12.10 -4.64 -2.57
N TYR A 238 -11.15 -3.85 -3.11
CA TYR A 238 -10.77 -3.91 -4.53
C TYR A 238 -9.28 -4.12 -4.76
N LEU A 239 -8.42 -3.17 -4.36
CA LEU A 239 -7.00 -3.22 -4.74
C LEU A 239 -6.28 -4.43 -4.12
N ILE A 240 -6.45 -4.67 -2.82
CA ILE A 240 -5.81 -5.80 -2.13
C ILE A 240 -6.25 -7.14 -2.76
N PRO A 241 -7.56 -7.43 -2.91
CA PRO A 241 -8.01 -8.64 -3.61
C PRO A 241 -7.48 -8.78 -5.04
N MET A 242 -7.39 -7.70 -5.82
CA MET A 242 -6.84 -7.76 -7.19
C MET A 242 -5.36 -8.15 -7.20
N LEU A 243 -4.57 -7.63 -6.26
CA LEU A 243 -3.16 -8.00 -6.12
C LEU A 243 -2.99 -9.46 -5.67
N GLU A 244 -3.80 -9.90 -4.70
CA GLU A 244 -3.79 -11.28 -4.19
C GLU A 244 -4.24 -12.29 -5.26
N ASN A 245 -5.31 -11.98 -6.00
CA ASN A 245 -5.78 -12.80 -7.12
C ASN A 245 -4.74 -12.90 -8.26
N ALA A 246 -3.91 -11.86 -8.44
CA ALA A 246 -2.78 -11.88 -9.36
C ALA A 246 -1.56 -12.66 -8.80
N GLY A 247 -1.63 -13.17 -7.57
CA GLY A 247 -0.63 -14.05 -6.95
C GLY A 247 0.37 -13.34 -6.01
N ALA A 248 0.18 -12.07 -5.69
CA ALA A 248 0.98 -11.38 -4.67
C ALA A 248 0.55 -11.80 -3.26
N LEU A 249 1.48 -11.75 -2.30
CA LEU A 249 1.11 -11.60 -0.89
C LEU A 249 1.05 -10.13 -0.53
N VAL A 250 -0.05 -9.71 0.09
CA VAL A 250 -0.28 -8.30 0.43
C VAL A 250 -0.30 -8.11 1.94
N PHE A 251 0.52 -7.17 2.40
CA PHE A 251 0.66 -6.81 3.80
C PHE A 251 0.13 -5.41 4.04
N THR A 252 -0.58 -5.20 5.14
CA THR A 252 -1.12 -3.89 5.49
C THR A 252 -0.89 -3.54 6.98
N PRO A 253 -0.37 -2.34 7.28
CA PRO A 253 -0.17 -1.82 8.64
C PRO A 253 -1.46 -1.34 9.31
N ARG A 254 -2.64 -1.70 8.80
CA ARG A 254 -3.95 -1.48 9.43
C ARG A 254 -4.77 -2.77 9.36
N GLU A 255 -5.66 -3.01 10.31
CA GLU A 255 -6.56 -4.17 10.25
C GLU A 255 -7.41 -4.12 8.97
N ARG A 256 -7.47 -5.25 8.23
CA ARG A 256 -8.18 -5.36 6.95
C ARG A 256 -9.60 -5.91 7.07
N ASP A 257 -9.90 -6.62 8.15
CA ASP A 257 -11.21 -7.23 8.39
C ASP A 257 -12.19 -6.22 9.00
N ILE A 258 -13.30 -6.01 8.31
CA ILE A 258 -14.39 -5.13 8.75
C ILE A 258 -15.32 -5.82 9.77
N GLN A 259 -15.16 -7.12 10.01
CA GLN A 259 -15.87 -7.85 11.05
C GLN A 259 -15.54 -7.28 12.42
N ILE A 260 -16.57 -6.82 13.12
CA ILE A 260 -16.43 -6.12 14.40
C ILE A 260 -16.24 -7.06 15.60
N ASN A 261 -16.55 -8.34 15.42
CA ASN A 261 -16.30 -9.39 16.39
C ASN A 261 -14.89 -9.96 16.23
N GLU A 262 -14.31 -10.39 17.33
CA GLU A 262 -13.03 -11.09 17.37
C GLU A 262 -13.14 -12.29 18.31
N VAL A 263 -12.55 -13.40 17.90
CA VAL A 263 -12.34 -14.57 18.75
C VAL A 263 -10.87 -14.94 18.64
N VAL A 264 -10.20 -15.10 19.77
CA VAL A 264 -8.83 -15.63 19.83
C VAL A 264 -8.88 -16.96 20.58
N VAL A 265 -8.32 -17.99 19.97
CA VAL A 265 -8.14 -19.31 20.58
C VAL A 265 -6.64 -19.54 20.74
N ASP A 266 -6.21 -19.86 21.95
CA ASP A 266 -4.81 -19.88 22.34
C ASP A 266 -4.61 -20.87 23.50
N ASN A 267 -3.41 -21.46 23.60
CA ASN A 267 -3.04 -22.41 24.66
C ASN A 267 -2.95 -21.78 26.04
N ASP A 268 -2.66 -20.47 26.12
CA ASP A 268 -2.53 -19.75 27.40
C ASP A 268 -3.85 -19.14 27.91
N GLY A 269 -4.90 -19.20 27.09
CA GLY A 269 -6.21 -18.65 27.43
C GLY A 269 -6.88 -18.04 26.20
N SER A 270 -8.16 -18.32 26.04
CA SER A 270 -8.93 -17.87 24.87
C SER A 270 -9.86 -16.70 25.22
N SER A 271 -10.37 -16.01 24.19
CA SER A 271 -11.29 -14.89 24.36
C SER A 271 -12.66 -15.29 24.93
N ASP A 272 -13.00 -16.57 24.83
CA ASP A 272 -14.19 -17.18 25.42
C ASP A 272 -13.78 -18.50 26.08
N ALA A 273 -14.34 -18.80 27.26
CA ALA A 273 -14.00 -19.99 28.05
C ALA A 273 -14.43 -21.30 27.39
N ASP A 274 -15.40 -21.26 26.47
CA ASP A 274 -15.88 -22.43 25.72
C ASP A 274 -15.10 -22.64 24.40
N CYS A 275 -14.10 -21.79 24.11
CA CYS A 275 -13.14 -22.06 23.04
C CYS A 275 -12.23 -23.23 23.43
N ILE A 276 -11.85 -24.04 22.44
CA ILE A 276 -11.07 -25.26 22.69
C ILE A 276 -9.76 -25.18 21.92
N TYR A 277 -8.65 -25.23 22.67
CA TYR A 277 -7.35 -25.61 22.16
C TYR A 277 -7.07 -27.07 22.56
N ARG A 278 -6.61 -27.90 21.61
CA ARG A 278 -6.28 -29.30 21.89
C ARG A 278 -5.12 -29.78 21.04
N GLU A 279 -4.14 -30.41 21.69
CA GLU A 279 -3.05 -31.15 21.07
C GLU A 279 -3.38 -32.64 21.01
N TRP A 280 -2.89 -33.32 19.99
CA TRP A 280 -3.04 -34.78 19.86
C TRP A 280 -1.80 -35.41 19.22
N SER A 281 -1.55 -36.67 19.60
CA SER A 281 -0.43 -37.48 19.11
C SER A 281 -0.87 -38.94 18.98
N LYS A 282 -0.38 -39.64 17.95
CA LYS A 282 -0.59 -41.09 17.77
C LYS A 282 0.31 -41.94 18.67
N ASP A 283 1.47 -41.40 19.04
CA ASP A 283 2.47 -42.02 19.92
C ASP A 283 2.93 -41.01 20.97
N LEU A 284 3.23 -41.49 22.18
CA LEU A 284 3.76 -40.71 23.31
C LEU A 284 5.17 -40.17 23.04
N SER A 285 5.87 -40.67 22.03
CA SER A 285 7.18 -40.16 21.60
C SER A 285 7.12 -38.82 20.86
N ASN A 286 5.95 -38.45 20.33
CA ASN A 286 5.74 -37.25 19.52
C ASN A 286 4.82 -36.27 20.24
N THR A 287 5.30 -35.63 21.31
CA THR A 287 4.52 -34.68 22.10
C THR A 287 4.87 -33.24 21.77
N TRP A 288 3.86 -32.37 21.86
CA TRP A 288 4.08 -30.93 21.82
C TRP A 288 4.74 -30.44 23.11
N GLU A 289 5.67 -29.51 22.95
CA GLU A 289 6.44 -28.91 24.04
C GLU A 289 6.26 -27.40 24.09
N ASN A 290 6.50 -26.80 25.26
CA ASN A 290 6.56 -25.34 25.40
C ASN A 290 7.77 -24.83 24.61
N ASP A 291 7.54 -23.81 23.77
CA ASP A 291 8.55 -23.18 22.95
C ASP A 291 9.09 -21.92 23.65
N ARG A 292 8.66 -20.74 23.22
CA ARG A 292 9.16 -19.43 23.65
C ARG A 292 7.96 -18.51 23.87
N GLN A 293 8.23 -17.25 24.23
CA GLN A 293 7.19 -16.23 24.28
C GLN A 293 6.38 -16.20 22.98
N GLY A 294 5.08 -16.24 23.15
CA GLY A 294 4.08 -16.18 22.10
C GLY A 294 3.05 -15.10 22.39
N PHE A 295 2.03 -15.05 21.55
CA PHE A 295 0.82 -14.32 21.86
C PHE A 295 0.26 -14.78 23.21
N GLY A 296 -0.42 -13.88 23.91
CA GLY A 296 -1.22 -14.24 25.08
C GLY A 296 -2.43 -13.34 25.13
N PHE A 297 -3.62 -13.93 25.03
CA PHE A 297 -4.86 -13.16 25.11
C PHE A 297 -5.03 -12.54 26.50
N ARG A 298 -5.43 -11.26 26.54
CA ARG A 298 -5.86 -10.57 27.76
C ARG A 298 -7.10 -9.75 27.46
N PRO A 299 -8.12 -9.75 28.34
CA PRO A 299 -9.32 -8.94 28.16
C PRO A 299 -9.06 -7.45 28.44
N GLU A 300 -8.00 -7.10 29.18
CA GLU A 300 -7.65 -5.72 29.46
C GLU A 300 -7.09 -5.01 28.21
N PRO A 301 -7.46 -3.73 27.99
CA PRO A 301 -6.85 -2.92 26.94
C PRO A 301 -5.33 -2.80 27.08
N LEU A 302 -4.63 -2.77 25.95
CA LEU A 302 -3.19 -2.51 25.90
C LEU A 302 -2.89 -1.06 26.29
N THR A 303 -1.87 -0.87 27.09
CA THR A 303 -1.41 0.43 27.59
C THR A 303 0.06 0.65 27.29
N GLY A 304 0.47 1.91 27.13
CA GLY A 304 1.85 2.26 26.78
C GLY A 304 2.33 1.48 25.55
N ASN A 305 3.52 0.89 25.65
CA ASN A 305 4.15 0.09 24.59
C ASN A 305 4.04 -1.43 24.84
N GLN A 306 2.99 -1.88 25.55
CA GLN A 306 2.75 -3.31 25.74
C GLN A 306 2.65 -4.04 24.40
N ASN A 307 3.31 -5.20 24.31
CA ASN A 307 3.31 -6.08 23.15
C ASN A 307 2.64 -7.43 23.54
N PRO A 308 1.49 -7.79 22.94
CA PRO A 308 0.78 -9.03 23.25
C PRO A 308 1.57 -10.31 23.00
N PHE A 309 2.57 -10.29 22.09
CA PHE A 309 3.44 -11.42 21.77
C PHE A 309 4.56 -11.66 22.81
N ASN A 310 4.42 -11.05 24.00
CA ASN A 310 5.23 -11.29 25.18
C ASN A 310 4.38 -11.74 26.38
N PHE A 311 3.08 -11.96 26.21
CA PHE A 311 2.16 -12.26 27.31
C PHE A 311 1.96 -13.75 27.57
N GLY A 312 2.10 -14.58 26.54
CA GLY A 312 1.95 -16.02 26.61
C GLY A 312 3.17 -16.77 26.08
N THR A 313 2.92 -17.98 25.60
CA THR A 313 3.87 -19.00 25.20
C THR A 313 3.39 -19.70 23.95
N SER A 314 4.28 -19.98 23.02
CA SER A 314 3.98 -20.84 21.88
C SER A 314 4.35 -22.29 22.19
N ARG A 315 3.92 -23.18 21.30
CA ARG A 315 4.13 -24.62 21.35
C ARG A 315 4.97 -25.06 20.15
N TYR A 316 5.76 -26.12 20.30
CA TYR A 316 6.49 -26.69 19.17
C TYR A 316 6.48 -28.21 19.17
N ILE A 317 6.68 -28.79 17.98
CA ILE A 317 6.87 -30.22 17.75
C ILE A 317 7.85 -30.42 16.59
N LEU A 318 8.42 -31.62 16.48
CA LEU A 318 9.22 -32.00 15.31
C LEU A 318 8.32 -32.53 14.18
N SER A 319 8.69 -32.17 12.95
CA SER A 319 8.06 -32.71 11.76
C SER A 319 8.34 -34.19 11.61
N ASP A 320 7.40 -34.88 10.97
CA ASP A 320 7.50 -36.29 10.59
C ASP A 320 7.09 -36.44 9.12
N THR A 321 7.62 -37.46 8.45
CA THR A 321 7.25 -37.78 7.06
C THR A 321 5.84 -38.37 6.95
N VAL A 322 5.31 -38.91 8.04
CA VAL A 322 3.94 -39.41 8.15
C VAL A 322 3.21 -38.64 9.25
N LEU A 323 1.94 -38.33 9.03
CA LEU A 323 1.10 -37.68 10.04
C LEU A 323 1.08 -38.48 11.34
N SER A 324 1.67 -37.92 12.40
CA SER A 324 1.77 -38.56 13.71
C SER A 324 1.27 -37.68 14.87
N ALA A 325 1.15 -36.37 14.69
CA ALA A 325 0.63 -35.44 15.69
C ALA A 325 0.06 -34.15 15.06
N GLY A 326 -0.70 -33.39 15.84
CA GLY A 326 -1.29 -32.11 15.44
C GLY A 326 -1.88 -31.33 16.61
N ALA A 327 -2.43 -30.15 16.30
CA ALA A 327 -3.19 -29.33 17.25
C ALA A 327 -4.38 -28.66 16.55
N GLU A 328 -5.44 -28.38 17.32
CA GLU A 328 -6.68 -27.81 16.82
C GLU A 328 -7.14 -26.64 17.69
N TRP A 329 -7.70 -25.61 17.02
CA TRP A 329 -8.30 -24.43 17.63
C TRP A 329 -9.75 -24.31 17.18
N ILE A 330 -10.68 -24.38 18.13
CA ILE A 330 -12.12 -24.41 17.89
C ILE A 330 -12.75 -23.17 18.56
N PRO A 331 -13.13 -22.14 17.78
CA PRO A 331 -13.70 -20.90 18.32
C PRO A 331 -15.17 -21.05 18.69
N VAL A 332 -15.62 -20.20 19.62
CA VAL A 332 -17.04 -19.91 19.87
C VAL A 332 -17.40 -18.65 19.09
N ILE A 333 -17.99 -18.81 17.92
CA ILE A 333 -18.27 -17.68 17.02
C ILE A 333 -19.49 -16.88 17.51
N PRO A 334 -19.38 -15.56 17.79
CA PRO A 334 -20.50 -14.79 18.36
C PRO A 334 -21.70 -14.64 17.41
N SER A 335 -21.44 -14.57 16.11
CA SER A 335 -22.46 -14.38 15.08
C SER A 335 -22.07 -15.04 13.77
N THR A 336 -23.02 -15.64 13.05
CA THR A 336 -22.76 -16.19 11.72
C THR A 336 -22.31 -15.07 10.79
N GLY A 337 -21.18 -15.23 10.12
CA GLY A 337 -20.61 -14.19 9.26
C GLY A 337 -19.25 -14.58 8.71
N TYR A 338 -18.66 -13.66 7.94
CA TYR A 338 -17.30 -13.77 7.46
C TYR A 338 -16.32 -13.26 8.54
N TYR A 339 -15.25 -14.02 8.75
CA TYR A 339 -14.17 -13.73 9.67
C TYR A 339 -12.85 -14.00 8.95
N SER A 340 -11.95 -13.02 8.98
CA SER A 340 -10.56 -13.25 8.61
C SER A 340 -9.88 -14.14 9.64
N VAL A 341 -9.15 -15.14 9.15
CA VAL A 341 -8.39 -16.08 9.99
C VAL A 341 -6.92 -15.73 9.91
N TYR A 342 -6.32 -15.55 11.09
CA TYR A 342 -4.90 -15.28 11.26
C TYR A 342 -4.26 -16.34 12.15
N ILE A 343 -3.02 -16.68 11.86
CA ILE A 343 -2.19 -17.58 12.66
C ILE A 343 -1.01 -16.83 13.27
N ALA A 344 -0.56 -17.27 14.43
CA ALA A 344 0.70 -16.90 15.04
C ALA A 344 1.60 -18.14 15.19
N PHE A 345 2.92 -17.94 15.11
CA PHE A 345 3.94 -18.97 15.33
C PHE A 345 5.29 -18.31 15.61
N ASN A 346 6.28 -19.09 16.05
CA ASN A 346 7.67 -18.66 16.18
C ASN A 346 8.54 -19.15 15.01
N SER A 347 9.46 -18.31 14.53
CA SER A 347 10.46 -18.65 13.51
C SER A 347 11.81 -19.00 14.12
N ARG A 348 12.44 -20.05 13.61
CA ARG A 348 13.75 -20.56 14.02
C ARG A 348 14.55 -20.99 12.77
N GLU A 349 15.86 -21.11 12.90
CA GLU A 349 16.75 -21.52 11.80
C GLU A 349 16.34 -22.90 11.22
N ASN A 350 16.02 -23.87 12.07
CA ASN A 350 15.56 -25.21 11.67
C ASN A 350 14.02 -25.32 11.53
N SER A 351 13.29 -24.20 11.38
CA SER A 351 11.85 -24.24 11.14
C SER A 351 11.54 -24.88 9.77
N SER A 352 10.42 -25.61 9.70
CA SER A 352 9.88 -26.12 8.44
C SER A 352 9.34 -24.99 7.57
N ASP A 353 9.54 -25.08 6.25
CA ASP A 353 9.07 -24.12 5.26
C ASP A 353 7.74 -24.54 4.58
N GLU A 354 7.10 -25.61 5.07
CA GLU A 354 5.91 -26.17 4.44
C GLU A 354 4.89 -26.79 5.41
N VAL A 355 4.66 -26.12 6.53
CA VAL A 355 3.74 -26.57 7.58
C VAL A 355 2.30 -26.50 7.08
N ASN A 356 1.54 -27.59 7.26
CA ASN A 356 0.14 -27.65 6.83
C ASN A 356 -0.80 -27.09 7.91
N TYR A 357 -1.55 -26.05 7.56
CA TYR A 357 -2.71 -25.57 8.31
C TYR A 357 -3.99 -25.81 7.51
N SER A 358 -5.05 -26.30 8.14
CA SER A 358 -6.37 -26.46 7.53
C SER A 358 -7.41 -25.64 8.26
N VAL A 359 -8.12 -24.78 7.54
CA VAL A 359 -9.28 -24.04 8.03
C VAL A 359 -10.54 -24.81 7.63
N TYR A 360 -11.29 -25.28 8.61
CA TYR A 360 -12.61 -25.86 8.43
C TYR A 360 -13.64 -24.75 8.62
N HIS A 361 -14.45 -24.51 7.60
CA HIS A 361 -15.43 -23.43 7.54
C HIS A 361 -16.73 -23.94 6.91
N SER A 362 -17.75 -23.08 6.83
CA SER A 362 -19.08 -23.51 6.35
C SER A 362 -19.15 -23.82 4.85
N GLY A 363 -18.06 -23.65 4.08
CA GLY A 363 -17.92 -24.08 2.69
C GLY A 363 -17.06 -25.33 2.49
N GLY A 364 -16.53 -25.90 3.59
CA GLY A 364 -15.68 -27.09 3.55
C GLY A 364 -14.35 -26.87 4.26
N LYS A 365 -13.25 -27.26 3.61
CA LYS A 365 -11.90 -27.21 4.15
C LYS A 365 -10.97 -26.54 3.15
N THR A 366 -10.23 -25.52 3.59
CA THR A 366 -9.14 -24.90 2.82
C THR A 366 -7.82 -25.17 3.53
N THR A 367 -6.84 -25.69 2.81
CA THR A 367 -5.52 -26.04 3.37
C THR A 367 -4.44 -25.09 2.84
N PHE A 368 -3.53 -24.69 3.71
CA PHE A 368 -2.42 -23.79 3.47
C PHE A 368 -1.09 -24.44 3.82
N LYS A 369 -0.04 -24.11 3.06
CA LYS A 369 1.36 -24.36 3.41
C LYS A 369 1.96 -23.06 3.94
N ILE A 370 2.56 -23.14 5.13
CA ILE A 370 3.16 -22.02 5.84
C ILE A 370 4.67 -22.20 5.89
N ASN A 371 5.40 -21.17 5.46
CA ASN A 371 6.85 -21.13 5.61
C ASN A 371 7.20 -20.50 6.96
N GLN A 372 7.46 -21.32 7.97
CA GLN A 372 7.73 -20.86 9.33
C GLN A 372 9.17 -20.39 9.56
N ARG A 373 10.03 -20.39 8.53
CA ARG A 373 11.37 -19.77 8.61
C ARG A 373 11.32 -18.24 8.67
N ILE A 374 10.20 -17.65 8.25
CA ILE A 374 9.97 -16.20 8.16
C ILE A 374 8.59 -15.86 8.76
N GLY A 375 8.33 -14.58 9.04
CA GLY A 375 6.99 -14.13 9.46
C GLY A 375 6.54 -14.53 10.87
N GLY A 376 7.44 -14.99 11.74
CA GLY A 376 7.11 -15.35 13.12
C GLY A 376 6.77 -14.14 14.01
N ARG A 377 6.12 -14.41 15.15
CA ARG A 377 5.76 -13.44 16.22
C ARG A 377 4.87 -12.29 15.77
N THR A 378 4.00 -12.53 14.81
CA THR A 378 2.94 -11.60 14.40
C THR A 378 1.75 -12.37 13.84
N TRP A 379 0.70 -11.66 13.42
CA TRP A 379 -0.47 -12.23 12.78
C TRP A 379 -0.24 -12.44 11.28
N ILE A 380 -0.32 -13.69 10.82
CA ILE A 380 -0.24 -14.06 9.41
C ILE A 380 -1.64 -14.43 8.89
N TYR A 381 -2.12 -13.68 7.90
CA TYR A 381 -3.45 -13.85 7.31
C TYR A 381 -3.52 -15.09 6.39
N LEU A 382 -4.52 -15.95 6.59
CA LEU A 382 -4.79 -17.11 5.72
C LEU A 382 -5.91 -16.84 4.71
N GLY A 383 -6.91 -16.06 5.08
CA GLY A 383 -8.10 -15.88 4.27
C GLY A 383 -9.29 -15.40 5.11
N THR A 384 -10.38 -15.06 4.44
CA THR A 384 -11.66 -14.73 5.07
C THR A 384 -12.66 -15.82 4.76
N PHE A 385 -13.24 -16.41 5.80
CA PHE A 385 -14.13 -17.55 5.67
C PHE A 385 -15.42 -17.33 6.45
N LYS A 386 -16.50 -17.94 6.00
CA LYS A 386 -17.77 -17.89 6.71
C LYS A 386 -17.86 -18.97 7.78
N PHE A 387 -18.14 -18.55 9.00
CA PHE A 387 -18.39 -19.42 10.15
C PHE A 387 -19.84 -19.30 10.63
N ARG A 388 -20.35 -20.37 11.23
CA ARG A 388 -21.67 -20.40 11.89
C ARG A 388 -21.51 -19.98 13.34
N LYS A 389 -22.50 -19.25 13.88
CA LYS A 389 -22.56 -18.89 15.30
C LYS A 389 -22.45 -20.12 16.21
N GLY A 390 -21.67 -20.00 17.29
CA GLY A 390 -21.45 -21.04 18.28
C GLY A 390 -20.17 -21.83 18.04
N ASN A 391 -20.05 -22.96 18.73
CA ASN A 391 -18.94 -23.90 18.60
C ASN A 391 -19.34 -25.02 17.61
N HIS A 392 -18.61 -25.15 16.49
CA HIS A 392 -18.89 -26.12 15.42
C HIS A 392 -17.61 -26.88 15.06
N PRO A 393 -17.17 -27.86 15.85
CA PRO A 393 -15.85 -28.48 15.68
C PRO A 393 -15.66 -29.04 14.27
N ASP A 394 -16.68 -29.64 13.65
CA ASP A 394 -16.58 -30.26 12.32
C ASP A 394 -16.52 -29.27 11.15
N SER A 395 -16.96 -28.02 11.34
CA SER A 395 -17.10 -27.03 10.26
C SER A 395 -16.69 -25.61 10.67
N GLY A 396 -15.88 -25.50 11.71
CA GLY A 396 -15.50 -24.25 12.36
C GLY A 396 -14.32 -24.48 13.29
N ARG A 397 -13.15 -24.78 12.71
CA ARG A 397 -11.88 -24.96 13.44
C ARG A 397 -10.68 -24.68 12.55
N VAL A 398 -9.52 -24.48 13.16
CA VAL A 398 -8.22 -24.52 12.47
C VAL A 398 -7.43 -25.70 13.00
N GLU A 399 -6.71 -26.41 12.13
CA GLU A 399 -5.89 -27.57 12.46
C GLU A 399 -4.48 -27.38 11.90
N ILE A 400 -3.46 -27.66 12.71
CA ILE A 400 -2.07 -27.81 12.29
C ILE A 400 -1.66 -29.28 12.41
N THR A 401 -0.80 -29.75 11.51
CA THR A 401 -0.28 -31.13 11.55
C THR A 401 1.23 -31.18 11.42
N ASN A 402 1.88 -32.19 12.01
CA ASN A 402 3.34 -32.35 11.96
C ASN A 402 3.86 -33.03 10.68
N ALA A 403 2.98 -33.40 9.74
CA ALA A 403 3.38 -34.04 8.49
C ALA A 403 4.12 -33.05 7.56
N GLY A 404 5.33 -33.39 7.16
CA GLY A 404 6.19 -32.61 6.26
C GLY A 404 6.98 -33.48 5.28
N LYS A 405 7.79 -32.87 4.41
CA LYS A 405 8.65 -33.63 3.46
C LYS A 405 9.83 -34.33 4.14
N ALA A 406 10.26 -33.83 5.28
CA ALA A 406 11.40 -34.36 6.03
C ALA A 406 11.05 -34.38 7.52
N ALA A 407 11.62 -35.35 8.24
CA ALA A 407 11.52 -35.44 9.69
C ALA A 407 12.54 -34.51 10.38
N GLY A 408 12.23 -34.08 11.60
CA GLY A 408 13.17 -33.37 12.48
C GLY A 408 13.29 -31.85 12.28
N GLN A 409 12.46 -31.25 11.42
CA GLN A 409 12.32 -29.79 11.35
C GLN A 409 11.38 -29.31 12.46
N THR A 410 11.56 -28.09 12.94
CA THR A 410 10.67 -27.52 13.97
C THR A 410 9.39 -27.01 13.34
N ILE A 411 8.25 -27.37 13.93
CA ILE A 411 6.92 -26.83 13.65
C ILE A 411 6.47 -26.11 14.91
N SER A 412 6.15 -24.81 14.78
CA SER A 412 5.70 -23.96 15.87
C SER A 412 4.21 -23.63 15.71
N ALA A 413 3.50 -23.49 16.82
CA ALA A 413 2.09 -23.14 16.88
C ALA A 413 1.83 -22.23 18.08
N ASP A 414 0.92 -21.28 17.95
CA ASP A 414 0.57 -20.31 18.99
C ASP A 414 -0.95 -20.05 18.88
N ALA A 415 -1.40 -18.81 18.97
CA ALA A 415 -2.79 -18.42 18.85
C ALA A 415 -3.34 -18.43 17.40
N ILE A 416 -4.65 -18.65 17.31
CA ILE A 416 -5.46 -18.43 16.11
C ILE A 416 -6.48 -17.33 16.39
N ARG A 417 -6.57 -16.37 15.47
CA ARG A 417 -7.50 -15.24 15.57
C ARG A 417 -8.51 -15.26 14.44
N PHE A 418 -9.79 -15.07 14.79
CA PHE A 418 -10.93 -15.00 13.89
C PHE A 418 -11.59 -13.62 14.01
N GLY A 419 -11.62 -12.84 12.92
CA GLY A 419 -12.31 -11.54 12.87
C GLY A 419 -11.40 -10.34 13.15
N GLY A 420 -11.89 -9.14 12.80
CA GLY A 420 -11.18 -7.86 12.95
C GLY A 420 -11.25 -7.24 14.35
N GLY A 421 -12.39 -7.38 15.02
CA GLY A 421 -12.59 -6.92 16.40
C GLY A 421 -12.68 -5.41 16.58
N GLN A 422 -12.74 -5.00 17.85
CA GLN A 422 -12.66 -3.61 18.28
C GLN A 422 -11.22 -3.19 18.57
N GLY A 423 -10.97 -1.88 18.53
CA GLY A 423 -9.73 -1.29 19.00
C GLY A 423 -9.48 -1.64 20.47
N SER A 424 -8.28 -2.12 20.77
CA SER A 424 -7.89 -2.64 22.09
C SER A 424 -6.76 -1.85 22.74
N VAL A 425 -6.24 -0.82 22.08
CA VAL A 425 -5.20 0.06 22.66
C VAL A 425 -5.86 1.23 23.39
N ALA A 426 -5.57 1.37 24.67
CA ALA A 426 -6.10 2.43 25.51
C ALA A 426 -5.28 3.73 25.43
N ARG A 427 -6.01 4.84 25.46
CA ARG A 427 -5.50 6.20 25.64
C ARG A 427 -6.36 6.91 26.68
N ALA A 428 -5.70 7.56 27.64
CA ALA A 428 -6.36 8.11 28.82
C ALA A 428 -7.30 7.09 29.52
N GLY A 429 -6.87 5.83 29.59
CA GLY A 429 -7.60 4.75 30.28
C GLY A 429 -8.74 4.11 29.50
N GLN A 430 -8.99 4.50 28.24
CA GLN A 430 -10.07 3.94 27.43
C GLN A 430 -9.60 3.57 26.01
N PRO A 431 -10.06 2.45 25.44
CA PRO A 431 -9.91 2.18 24.02
C PRO A 431 -10.59 3.23 23.15
N SER A 432 -10.37 3.15 21.83
CA SER A 432 -10.92 4.11 20.87
C SER A 432 -12.44 4.09 20.70
N GLY A 433 -13.08 2.98 21.11
CA GLY A 433 -14.52 2.74 20.92
C GLY A 433 -14.91 2.52 19.44
N ARG A 434 -13.95 2.13 18.59
CA ARG A 434 -14.18 1.90 17.16
C ARG A 434 -13.72 0.50 16.73
N PRO A 435 -14.28 -0.04 15.64
CA PRO A 435 -13.73 -1.22 14.98
C PRO A 435 -12.28 -1.00 14.57
N ARG A 436 -11.44 -2.01 14.75
CA ARG A 436 -9.98 -1.89 14.59
C ARG A 436 -9.55 -1.45 13.19
N PHE A 437 -10.26 -1.86 12.14
CA PHE A 437 -9.97 -1.46 10.76
C PHE A 437 -10.05 0.06 10.51
N THR A 438 -10.78 0.78 11.38
CA THR A 438 -10.93 2.24 11.29
C THR A 438 -9.79 3.02 11.95
N GLU A 439 -9.00 2.36 12.79
CA GLU A 439 -7.94 2.99 13.57
C GLU A 439 -6.71 3.32 12.73
N ALA A 440 -5.92 4.27 13.22
CA ALA A 440 -4.59 4.56 12.71
C ALA A 440 -3.68 3.32 12.81
N GLY A 441 -2.69 3.22 11.92
CA GLY A 441 -1.88 2.02 11.77
C GLY A 441 -1.10 1.64 13.02
N LYS A 442 -0.67 2.64 13.82
CA LYS A 442 0.13 2.38 15.03
C LYS A 442 -0.55 1.44 16.03
N TYR A 443 -1.87 1.49 16.16
CA TYR A 443 -2.60 0.69 17.15
C TYR A 443 -2.72 -0.76 16.71
N TRP A 444 -2.96 -0.98 15.41
CA TRP A 444 -2.90 -2.30 14.82
C TRP A 444 -1.50 -2.90 14.97
N LEU A 445 -0.45 -2.13 14.65
CA LEU A 445 0.93 -2.60 14.72
C LEU A 445 1.34 -2.98 16.15
N GLN A 446 0.89 -2.24 17.16
CA GLN A 446 1.06 -2.62 18.56
C GLN A 446 0.36 -3.95 18.88
N TYR A 447 -0.91 -4.08 18.49
CA TYR A 447 -1.68 -5.30 18.74
C TYR A 447 -1.11 -6.51 17.98
N ALA A 448 -0.56 -6.29 16.78
CA ALA A 448 0.09 -7.30 15.96
C ALA A 448 1.53 -7.61 16.39
N GLY A 449 2.00 -7.02 17.50
CA GLY A 449 3.26 -7.37 18.13
C GLY A 449 4.51 -6.80 17.49
N PHE A 450 4.38 -5.79 16.62
CA PHE A 450 5.54 -5.11 16.07
C PHE A 450 6.30 -4.35 17.17
N PRO A 451 7.63 -4.23 17.07
CA PRO A 451 8.43 -3.54 18.08
C PRO A 451 8.10 -2.05 18.17
N ASP A 452 8.20 -1.50 19.37
CA ASP A 452 7.68 -0.18 19.70
C ASP A 452 8.46 0.96 19.03
N SER A 453 9.61 1.33 19.58
CA SER A 453 10.47 2.43 19.14
C SER A 453 11.04 2.22 17.74
N LEU A 454 11.02 0.98 17.25
CA LEU A 454 11.51 0.62 15.93
C LEU A 454 10.43 0.77 14.84
N VAL A 455 9.15 0.53 15.16
CA VAL A 455 8.06 0.53 14.17
C VAL A 455 6.93 1.49 14.55
N HIS A 456 6.19 1.25 15.63
CA HIS A 456 4.89 1.93 15.85
C HIS A 456 4.91 3.11 16.84
N ALA A 457 6.03 3.34 17.52
CA ALA A 457 6.26 4.43 18.47
C ALA A 457 7.59 5.15 18.22
N VAL A 458 7.98 5.28 16.94
CA VAL A 458 9.21 5.95 16.47
C VAL A 458 9.39 7.40 16.94
N ASN A 459 8.31 8.06 17.37
CA ASN A 459 8.34 9.41 17.95
C ASN A 459 7.97 9.43 19.44
N GLY A 460 8.17 8.32 20.16
CA GLY A 460 7.69 8.13 21.52
C GLY A 460 6.16 7.99 21.57
N ASP A 461 5.58 7.78 22.75
CA ASP A 461 4.14 7.44 22.86
C ASP A 461 3.20 8.65 23.03
N SER A 462 3.68 9.88 22.82
CA SER A 462 2.91 11.12 23.05
C SER A 462 2.41 11.82 21.77
N ASN A 463 2.70 11.27 20.59
CA ASN A 463 2.27 11.85 19.31
C ASN A 463 1.76 10.77 18.36
N ASP A 464 0.51 10.36 18.57
CA ASP A 464 -0.11 9.29 17.79
C ASP A 464 -0.35 9.70 16.32
N TYR A 465 -0.56 10.99 16.04
CA TYR A 465 -0.67 11.51 14.68
C TYR A 465 0.60 11.24 13.86
N VAL A 466 1.77 11.60 14.42
CA VAL A 466 3.06 11.40 13.74
C VAL A 466 3.43 9.93 13.66
N ASN A 467 3.17 9.18 14.73
CA ASN A 467 3.44 7.75 14.75
C ASN A 467 2.59 6.98 13.74
N ASP A 468 1.35 7.42 13.44
CA ASP A 468 0.52 6.78 12.43
C ASP A 468 1.23 6.72 11.07
N TYR A 469 1.49 7.86 10.43
CA TYR A 469 2.07 7.87 9.08
C TYR A 469 3.55 7.46 9.04
N LYS A 470 4.29 7.51 10.15
CA LYS A 470 5.68 7.01 10.19
C LYS A 470 5.78 5.53 10.45
N SER A 471 4.82 4.92 11.13
CA SER A 471 4.86 3.48 11.43
C SER A 471 4.65 2.61 10.20
N ARG A 472 3.84 3.05 9.23
CA ARG A 472 3.51 2.33 8.00
C ARG A 472 4.75 1.97 7.15
N PRO A 473 5.68 2.91 6.85
CA PRO A 473 6.91 2.55 6.14
C PRO A 473 7.88 1.71 6.99
N GLU A 474 7.96 1.93 8.31
CA GLU A 474 8.82 1.12 9.17
C GLU A 474 8.30 -0.31 9.34
N PHE A 475 6.98 -0.51 9.28
CA PHE A 475 6.37 -1.83 9.17
C PHE A 475 6.86 -2.56 7.92
N ALA A 476 6.81 -1.91 6.74
CA ALA A 476 7.30 -2.52 5.50
C ALA A 476 8.80 -2.84 5.57
N ASN A 477 9.59 -1.98 6.21
CA ASN A 477 11.01 -2.23 6.45
C ASN A 477 11.24 -3.40 7.42
N TYR A 478 10.42 -3.52 8.47
CA TYR A 478 10.51 -4.62 9.43
C TYR A 478 10.08 -5.96 8.82
N LEU A 479 9.12 -5.95 7.89
CA LEU A 479 8.81 -7.15 7.09
C LEU A 479 10.05 -7.64 6.35
N ASN A 480 10.80 -6.75 5.69
CA ASN A 480 12.04 -7.09 4.98
C ASN A 480 13.11 -7.65 5.90
N GLY A 481 13.47 -6.89 6.93
CA GLY A 481 14.71 -7.12 7.66
C GLY A 481 15.97 -6.76 6.86
N ALA A 482 17.12 -7.13 7.41
CA ALA A 482 18.44 -6.74 6.92
C ALA A 482 18.68 -7.10 5.44
N PRO A 483 19.34 -6.22 4.66
CA PRO A 483 19.84 -4.88 5.04
C PRO A 483 18.75 -3.78 4.96
N CYS A 484 17.51 -4.14 4.61
CA CYS A 484 16.40 -3.21 4.40
C CYS A 484 15.49 -3.06 5.63
N GLY A 485 16.02 -3.32 6.83
CA GLY A 485 15.31 -3.19 8.10
C GLY A 485 14.89 -1.75 8.41
N PRO A 486 14.17 -1.49 9.51
CA PRO A 486 13.69 -0.15 9.87
C PRO A 486 14.81 0.88 9.98
N ASN A 487 14.52 2.16 9.73
CA ASN A 487 15.58 3.16 9.56
C ASN A 487 16.46 3.40 10.81
N TYR A 488 15.95 3.12 12.01
CA TYR A 488 16.76 3.21 13.24
C TYR A 488 17.72 2.01 13.42
N ASP A 489 17.46 0.89 12.74
CA ASP A 489 18.26 -0.34 12.78
C ASP A 489 18.06 -1.14 11.48
N ARG A 490 18.79 -0.75 10.43
CA ARG A 490 18.66 -1.36 9.09
C ARG A 490 19.16 -2.81 9.03
N GLU A 491 20.06 -3.16 9.93
CA GLU A 491 20.62 -4.51 10.07
C GLU A 491 19.73 -5.41 10.96
N ASN A 492 18.58 -4.92 11.39
CA ASN A 492 17.61 -5.74 12.10
C ASN A 492 17.14 -6.90 11.20
N ASN A 493 17.15 -8.14 11.71
CA ASN A 493 16.70 -9.30 10.95
C ASN A 493 15.22 -9.24 10.52
N GLY A 494 14.40 -8.41 11.17
CA GLY A 494 12.99 -8.24 10.82
C GLY A 494 12.23 -9.56 10.78
N LEU A 495 11.28 -9.67 9.86
CA LEU A 495 10.51 -10.90 9.61
C LEU A 495 11.03 -11.74 8.45
N GLY A 496 12.05 -11.26 7.71
CA GLY A 496 12.64 -11.97 6.58
C GLY A 496 11.70 -12.15 5.38
N ILE A 497 10.70 -11.30 5.22
CA ILE A 497 9.74 -11.30 4.10
C ILE A 497 10.13 -10.17 3.12
N PRO A 498 10.77 -10.47 1.97
CA PRO A 498 11.21 -9.43 1.03
C PRO A 498 10.02 -8.77 0.33
N VAL A 499 9.72 -7.53 0.70
CA VAL A 499 8.75 -6.59 0.13
C VAL A 499 9.34 -5.92 -1.10
N ASP A 500 8.70 -6.14 -2.24
CA ASP A 500 9.16 -5.66 -3.55
C ASP A 500 8.70 -4.23 -3.84
N LEU A 501 7.62 -3.79 -3.17
CA LEU A 501 7.01 -2.48 -3.33
C LEU A 501 6.16 -2.09 -2.12
N ALA A 502 6.15 -0.81 -1.78
CA ALA A 502 5.26 -0.21 -0.80
C ALA A 502 4.38 0.91 -1.43
N LEU A 503 3.11 1.01 -1.05
CA LEU A 503 2.20 2.02 -1.60
C LEU A 503 1.21 2.55 -0.56
N ALA A 504 1.17 3.87 -0.45
CA ALA A 504 0.19 4.60 0.33
C ALA A 504 -0.90 5.18 -0.59
N LEU A 505 -2.17 4.84 -0.35
CA LEU A 505 -3.29 5.43 -1.08
C LEU A 505 -3.99 6.52 -0.25
N HIS A 506 -3.91 7.75 -0.73
CA HIS A 506 -4.47 8.95 -0.13
C HIS A 506 -5.48 9.62 -1.06
N THR A 507 -6.26 10.53 -0.50
CA THR A 507 -7.13 11.44 -1.25
C THR A 507 -6.85 12.85 -0.75
N ASP A 508 -6.29 13.71 -1.58
CA ASP A 508 -5.75 15.02 -1.22
C ASP A 508 -6.81 15.96 -0.64
N ALA A 509 -6.37 17.09 -0.08
CA ALA A 509 -7.22 18.15 0.49
C ALA A 509 -7.34 19.40 -0.40
N GLY A 510 -7.08 19.29 -1.70
CA GLY A 510 -7.22 20.41 -2.66
C GLY A 510 -8.67 20.83 -2.91
N THR A 511 -8.94 22.13 -2.97
CA THR A 511 -10.25 22.68 -3.36
C THR A 511 -10.15 23.45 -4.66
N ASN A 512 -11.27 23.55 -5.38
CA ASN A 512 -11.38 24.42 -6.55
C ASN A 512 -12.64 25.29 -6.39
N GLU A 513 -12.52 26.61 -6.59
CA GLU A 513 -13.63 27.56 -6.52
C GLU A 513 -14.67 27.35 -7.64
N GLN A 514 -14.26 26.75 -8.77
CA GLN A 514 -15.13 26.44 -9.90
C GLN A 514 -15.67 25.00 -9.87
N ASP A 515 -15.37 24.23 -8.81
CA ASP A 515 -15.67 22.80 -8.72
C ASP A 515 -15.13 21.96 -9.90
N ASP A 516 -14.10 22.39 -10.65
CA ASP A 516 -13.46 21.50 -11.62
C ASP A 516 -12.71 20.37 -10.89
N LEU A 517 -12.42 19.30 -11.63
CA LEU A 517 -11.63 18.17 -11.15
C LEU A 517 -10.24 18.62 -10.67
N ILE A 518 -9.78 18.07 -9.54
CA ILE A 518 -8.40 18.22 -9.07
C ILE A 518 -7.50 17.17 -9.72
N GLY A 519 -7.91 15.90 -9.68
CA GLY A 519 -7.20 14.79 -10.32
C GLY A 519 -6.02 14.23 -9.52
N THR A 520 -5.18 13.45 -10.21
CA THR A 520 -4.21 12.55 -9.55
C THR A 520 -2.81 13.11 -9.47
N MET A 521 -2.25 13.18 -8.26
CA MET A 521 -0.84 13.46 -7.98
C MET A 521 -0.18 12.19 -7.41
N VAL A 522 1.09 11.95 -7.74
CA VAL A 522 1.87 10.87 -7.13
C VAL A 522 3.15 11.46 -6.55
N ILE A 523 3.44 11.16 -5.29
CA ILE A 523 4.59 11.66 -4.56
C ILE A 523 5.61 10.53 -4.43
N TYR A 524 6.86 10.85 -4.71
CA TYR A 524 8.00 9.94 -4.56
C TYR A 524 9.19 10.69 -3.93
N SER A 525 10.20 9.96 -3.47
CA SER A 525 11.46 10.55 -3.02
C SER A 525 12.63 9.78 -3.59
N ILE A 526 13.57 10.46 -4.24
CA ILE A 526 14.84 9.82 -4.64
C ILE A 526 15.87 9.83 -3.51
N PHE A 527 15.53 10.44 -2.38
CA PHE A 527 16.34 10.46 -1.17
C PHE A 527 15.67 9.63 -0.07
N ASP A 528 16.46 8.92 0.71
CA ASP A 528 16.00 8.30 1.95
C ASP A 528 16.05 9.31 3.13
N VAL A 529 16.02 8.81 4.36
CA VAL A 529 16.13 9.65 5.57
C VAL A 529 17.54 10.17 5.84
N ASP A 530 18.57 9.53 5.27
CA ASP A 530 19.99 9.87 5.40
C ASP A 530 20.53 10.58 4.15
N SER A 531 19.63 11.08 3.30
CA SER A 531 19.93 11.75 2.02
C SER A 531 20.67 10.87 0.99
N GLN A 532 20.56 9.55 1.10
CA GLN A 532 21.10 8.59 0.12
C GLN A 532 20.15 8.41 -1.06
N LYS A 533 20.73 8.22 -2.26
CA LYS A 533 19.98 7.97 -3.51
C LYS A 533 19.82 6.49 -3.87
N VAL A 534 20.23 5.60 -2.97
CA VAL A 534 20.11 4.15 -3.10
C VAL A 534 19.35 3.61 -1.88
N PHE A 535 18.64 2.51 -2.08
CA PHE A 535 18.14 1.69 -0.97
C PHE A 535 19.32 0.99 -0.28
N PRO A 536 19.14 0.48 0.94
CA PRO A 536 20.21 -0.22 1.67
C PRO A 536 20.83 -1.41 0.92
N ASN A 537 20.06 -2.05 0.03
CA ASN A 537 20.55 -3.14 -0.83
C ASN A 537 21.26 -2.66 -2.12
N GLY A 538 21.56 -1.35 -2.24
CA GLY A 538 22.29 -0.78 -3.37
C GLY A 538 21.44 -0.40 -4.59
N ILE A 539 20.17 -0.77 -4.62
CA ILE A 539 19.27 -0.43 -5.73
C ILE A 539 18.99 1.08 -5.75
N SER A 540 19.02 1.69 -6.93
CA SER A 540 18.73 3.10 -7.15
C SER A 540 17.30 3.46 -6.75
N ARG A 541 17.15 4.54 -5.98
CA ARG A 541 15.84 5.12 -5.63
C ARG A 541 15.14 5.80 -6.80
N LEU A 542 15.77 5.89 -7.99
CA LEU A 542 15.03 6.21 -9.22
C LEU A 542 13.91 5.20 -9.51
N ALA A 543 13.97 3.99 -8.95
CA ALA A 543 12.86 3.05 -8.98
C ALA A 543 11.56 3.62 -8.36
N ASN A 544 11.64 4.53 -7.37
CA ASN A 544 10.46 5.23 -6.83
C ASN A 544 9.80 6.12 -7.90
N ARG A 545 10.62 6.79 -8.72
CA ARG A 545 10.14 7.64 -9.80
C ARG A 545 9.54 6.81 -10.94
N ASP A 546 10.19 5.71 -11.30
CA ASP A 546 9.68 4.78 -12.31
C ASP A 546 8.28 4.26 -11.91
N LEU A 547 8.14 3.83 -10.65
CA LEU A 547 6.86 3.42 -10.08
C LEU A 547 5.82 4.54 -10.15
N ALA A 548 6.19 5.76 -9.74
CA ALA A 548 5.28 6.92 -9.77
C ALA A 548 4.74 7.21 -11.18
N ASP A 549 5.62 7.21 -12.18
CA ASP A 549 5.22 7.50 -13.57
C ASP A 549 4.34 6.40 -14.16
N ILE A 550 4.73 5.14 -13.99
CA ILE A 550 3.97 4.00 -14.52
C ILE A 550 2.56 3.96 -13.92
N VAL A 551 2.44 4.08 -12.59
CA VAL A 551 1.15 4.03 -11.91
C VAL A 551 0.29 5.25 -12.24
N GLN A 552 0.85 6.47 -12.18
CA GLN A 552 0.07 7.68 -12.51
C GLN A 552 -0.40 7.67 -13.97
N THR A 553 0.45 7.22 -14.89
CA THR A 553 0.10 7.12 -16.31
C THR A 553 -1.05 6.13 -16.52
N GLN A 554 -1.02 4.98 -15.84
CA GLN A 554 -2.10 4.01 -15.93
C GLN A 554 -3.41 4.55 -15.36
N ILE A 555 -3.39 5.16 -14.18
CA ILE A 555 -4.59 5.79 -13.55
C ILE A 555 -5.20 6.84 -14.47
N VAL A 556 -4.38 7.81 -14.91
CA VAL A 556 -4.87 8.92 -15.73
C VAL A 556 -5.40 8.41 -17.07
N SER A 557 -4.73 7.45 -17.69
CA SER A 557 -5.19 6.85 -18.95
C SER A 557 -6.56 6.21 -18.78
N ASP A 558 -6.73 5.35 -17.79
CA ASP A 558 -7.99 4.61 -17.61
C ASP A 558 -9.14 5.52 -17.21
N VAL A 559 -8.92 6.45 -16.28
CA VAL A 559 -9.97 7.38 -15.85
C VAL A 559 -10.40 8.30 -17.00
N LYS A 560 -9.47 8.73 -17.85
CA LYS A 560 -9.79 9.52 -19.05
C LYS A 560 -10.65 8.77 -20.05
N ASN A 561 -10.38 7.49 -20.26
CA ASN A 561 -11.10 6.68 -21.23
C ASN A 561 -12.46 6.18 -20.71
N LEU A 562 -12.60 5.96 -19.40
CA LEU A 562 -13.82 5.39 -18.81
C LEU A 562 -14.81 6.44 -18.27
N TYR A 563 -14.32 7.59 -17.81
CA TYR A 563 -15.15 8.55 -17.07
C TYR A 563 -15.13 9.94 -17.68
N THR A 564 -13.94 10.54 -17.84
CA THR A 564 -13.83 11.93 -18.29
C THR A 564 -12.46 12.27 -18.84
N TYR A 565 -12.41 12.69 -20.10
CA TYR A 565 -11.18 13.13 -20.77
C TYR A 565 -10.50 14.32 -20.06
N LEU A 566 -11.24 15.04 -19.22
CA LEU A 566 -10.78 16.19 -18.43
C LEU A 566 -10.00 15.80 -17.17
N TRP A 567 -9.88 14.52 -16.82
CA TRP A 567 -9.18 14.10 -15.59
C TRP A 567 -7.73 14.64 -15.55
N PRO A 568 -7.39 15.54 -14.61
CA PRO A 568 -6.07 16.16 -14.62
C PRO A 568 -4.98 15.18 -14.20
N ARG A 569 -3.89 15.16 -14.98
CA ARG A 569 -2.61 14.63 -14.51
C ARG A 569 -1.91 15.74 -13.73
N ARG A 570 -1.81 15.58 -12.41
CA ARG A 570 -1.02 16.49 -11.58
C ARG A 570 0.45 16.05 -11.56
N LEU A 571 1.25 16.72 -10.74
CA LEU A 571 2.69 16.52 -10.65
C LEU A 571 3.05 15.08 -10.22
N MET A 572 4.15 14.55 -10.76
CA MET A 572 4.91 13.50 -10.07
C MET A 572 5.86 14.21 -9.10
N LYS A 573 5.42 14.41 -7.86
CA LYS A 573 6.09 15.31 -6.93
C LYS A 573 7.25 14.61 -6.23
N GLU A 574 8.47 15.04 -6.52
CA GLU A 574 9.65 14.69 -5.71
C GLU A 574 9.57 15.47 -4.38
N ALA A 575 9.32 14.75 -3.27
CA ALA A 575 9.21 15.35 -1.94
C ALA A 575 9.46 14.34 -0.81
N TRP A 576 10.03 14.86 0.28
CA TRP A 576 10.40 14.10 1.47
C TRP A 576 9.20 13.86 2.40
N TYR A 577 8.20 13.14 1.92
CA TYR A 577 7.10 12.66 2.76
C TYR A 577 7.51 11.33 3.38
N SER A 578 7.11 11.09 4.64
CA SER A 578 7.50 9.88 5.38
C SER A 578 7.26 8.60 4.59
N GLU A 579 6.07 8.45 4.02
CA GLU A 579 5.62 7.27 3.30
C GLU A 579 6.24 7.12 1.90
N ALA A 580 7.03 8.10 1.45
CA ALA A 580 7.81 8.05 0.20
C ALA A 580 9.34 8.00 0.44
N ALA A 581 9.83 8.58 1.54
CA ALA A 581 11.26 8.68 1.84
C ALA A 581 11.77 7.57 2.77
N ARG A 582 10.96 7.14 3.74
CA ARG A 582 11.35 6.13 4.75
C ARG A 582 11.35 4.67 4.26
N PRO A 583 10.54 4.25 3.27
CA PRO A 583 10.63 2.89 2.76
C PRO A 583 12.01 2.58 2.19
N ASN A 584 12.53 1.39 2.54
CA ASN A 584 13.78 0.81 2.04
C ASN A 584 13.56 -0.09 0.82
N MET A 585 12.46 0.13 0.12
CA MET A 585 12.05 -0.52 -1.13
C MET A 585 11.29 0.51 -2.01
N PRO A 586 11.06 0.21 -3.31
CA PRO A 586 10.30 1.11 -4.18
C PRO A 586 8.95 1.52 -3.59
N SER A 587 8.69 2.82 -3.52
CA SER A 587 7.52 3.36 -2.84
C SER A 587 6.99 4.67 -3.41
N VAL A 588 5.68 4.85 -3.27
CA VAL A 588 4.95 6.06 -3.65
C VAL A 588 3.78 6.34 -2.72
N ILE A 589 3.40 7.62 -2.64
CA ILE A 589 2.09 8.05 -2.14
C ILE A 589 1.25 8.47 -3.34
N ILE A 590 0.05 7.93 -3.46
CA ILE A 590 -0.91 8.35 -4.47
C ILE A 590 -1.91 9.28 -3.80
N GLU A 591 -1.89 10.54 -4.19
CA GLU A 591 -2.95 11.49 -3.91
C GLU A 591 -3.96 11.41 -5.06
N LEU A 592 -4.89 10.45 -4.94
CA LEU A 592 -5.65 9.93 -6.09
C LEU A 592 -6.55 10.99 -6.74
N LEU A 593 -7.26 11.71 -5.89
CA LEU A 593 -8.27 12.73 -6.14
C LEU A 593 -8.35 13.59 -4.89
N SER A 594 -9.14 14.67 -4.87
CA SER A 594 -9.38 15.40 -3.63
C SER A 594 -10.71 15.09 -2.94
N HIS A 595 -10.64 14.72 -1.65
CA HIS A 595 -11.83 14.53 -0.80
C HIS A 595 -12.47 15.84 -0.32
N GLN A 596 -11.82 16.99 -0.54
CA GLN A 596 -12.38 18.31 -0.24
C GLN A 596 -12.98 18.99 -1.47
N ASN A 597 -12.80 18.41 -2.66
CA ASN A 597 -13.44 18.88 -3.88
C ASN A 597 -14.70 18.08 -4.19
N PHE A 598 -15.83 18.76 -4.43
CA PHE A 598 -17.12 18.11 -4.61
C PHE A 598 -17.15 17.19 -5.85
N THR A 599 -16.62 17.67 -6.98
CA THR A 599 -16.63 16.93 -8.26
C THR A 599 -15.79 15.65 -8.21
N ASP A 600 -14.62 15.71 -7.58
CA ASP A 600 -13.78 14.53 -7.31
C ASP A 600 -14.52 13.54 -6.38
N THR A 601 -15.10 14.05 -5.29
CA THR A 601 -15.78 13.20 -4.30
C THR A 601 -17.02 12.51 -4.86
N ARG A 602 -17.75 13.16 -5.78
CA ARG A 602 -18.88 12.53 -6.48
C ARG A 602 -18.46 11.26 -7.23
N LEU A 603 -17.30 11.27 -7.89
CA LEU A 603 -16.73 10.08 -8.53
C LEU A 603 -16.24 9.09 -7.48
N ALA A 604 -15.57 9.56 -6.42
CA ALA A 604 -15.08 8.72 -5.34
C ALA A 604 -16.18 7.94 -4.61
N LEU A 605 -17.43 8.40 -4.65
CA LEU A 605 -18.59 7.72 -4.06
C LEU A 605 -19.22 6.66 -4.97
N ASP A 606 -18.87 6.62 -6.26
CA ASP A 606 -19.32 5.60 -7.20
C ASP A 606 -18.50 4.30 -7.01
N PRO A 607 -19.14 3.16 -6.64
CA PRO A 607 -18.44 1.90 -6.47
C PRO A 607 -17.77 1.38 -7.77
N LEU A 608 -18.33 1.67 -8.94
CA LEU A 608 -17.71 1.30 -10.22
C LEU A 608 -16.44 2.13 -10.48
N PHE A 609 -16.44 3.41 -10.08
CA PHE A 609 -15.23 4.23 -10.10
C PHE A 609 -14.16 3.66 -9.19
N ARG A 610 -14.51 3.27 -7.96
CA ARG A 610 -13.59 2.61 -7.02
C ARG A 610 -12.99 1.34 -7.59
N PHE A 611 -13.82 0.48 -8.18
CA PHE A 611 -13.35 -0.74 -8.84
C PHE A 611 -12.38 -0.43 -9.98
N ASN A 612 -12.77 0.44 -10.91
CA ASN A 612 -11.99 0.74 -12.11
C ASN A 612 -10.67 1.44 -11.79
N VAL A 613 -10.65 2.36 -10.81
CA VAL A 613 -9.41 3.06 -10.43
C VAL A 613 -8.48 2.17 -9.60
N SER A 614 -9.01 1.32 -8.72
CA SER A 614 -8.20 0.28 -8.06
C SER A 614 -7.62 -0.71 -9.06
N ARG A 615 -8.36 -1.08 -10.11
CA ARG A 615 -7.86 -1.88 -11.23
C ARG A 615 -6.74 -1.15 -11.99
N ALA A 616 -6.86 0.16 -12.20
CA ALA A 616 -5.80 0.95 -12.83
C ALA A 616 -4.51 0.99 -11.99
N ILE A 617 -4.64 1.16 -10.67
CA ILE A 617 -3.51 1.08 -9.73
C ILE A 617 -2.85 -0.31 -9.80
N TYR A 618 -3.63 -1.38 -9.74
CA TYR A 618 -3.15 -2.75 -9.92
C TYR A 618 -2.38 -2.94 -11.23
N LYS A 619 -2.93 -2.50 -12.37
CA LYS A 619 -2.26 -2.57 -13.67
C LYS A 619 -0.91 -1.85 -13.67
N GLY A 620 -0.83 -0.68 -13.03
CA GLY A 620 0.41 0.07 -12.88
C GLY A 620 1.46 -0.67 -12.05
N ILE A 621 1.07 -1.23 -10.90
CA ILE A 621 1.93 -2.05 -10.04
C ILE A 621 2.44 -3.27 -10.80
N LEU A 622 1.56 -3.99 -11.49
CA LEU A 622 1.90 -5.16 -12.28
C LEU A 622 2.94 -4.83 -13.36
N LYS A 623 2.73 -3.75 -14.12
CA LYS A 623 3.65 -3.31 -15.18
C LYS A 623 5.01 -2.93 -14.61
N PHE A 624 5.05 -2.22 -13.48
CA PHE A 624 6.30 -1.87 -12.81
C PHE A 624 7.06 -3.12 -12.34
N LEU A 625 6.41 -3.99 -11.55
CA LEU A 625 7.07 -5.16 -10.97
C LEU A 625 7.51 -6.16 -12.04
N THR A 626 6.64 -6.53 -12.98
CA THR A 626 7.01 -7.48 -14.04
C THR A 626 8.17 -6.98 -14.89
N ASN A 627 8.18 -5.69 -15.27
CA ASN A 627 9.30 -5.10 -16.00
C ASN A 627 10.61 -5.13 -15.21
N ARG A 628 10.54 -4.87 -13.91
CA ARG A 628 11.70 -4.89 -13.01
C ARG A 628 12.35 -6.27 -12.92
N TYR A 629 11.60 -7.35 -13.12
CA TYR A 629 12.10 -8.73 -13.16
C TYR A 629 12.21 -9.31 -14.59
N GLY A 630 12.14 -8.47 -15.63
CA GLY A 630 12.28 -8.93 -17.02
C GLY A 630 11.14 -9.85 -17.50
N ARG A 631 9.96 -9.78 -16.88
CA ARG A 631 8.81 -10.63 -17.19
C ARG A 631 7.80 -9.90 -18.06
N LYS A 632 7.11 -10.66 -18.92
CA LYS A 632 5.88 -10.20 -19.58
C LYS A 632 4.73 -10.20 -18.56
N TYR A 633 3.84 -9.22 -18.66
CA TYR A 633 2.65 -9.16 -17.81
C TYR A 633 1.40 -9.69 -18.51
N VAL A 634 0.47 -10.20 -17.69
CA VAL A 634 -0.92 -10.50 -18.07
C VAL A 634 -1.82 -10.00 -16.95
N VAL A 635 -2.78 -9.15 -17.29
CA VAL A 635 -3.74 -8.59 -16.33
C VAL A 635 -4.85 -9.60 -16.04
N GLN A 636 -5.35 -9.65 -14.81
CA GLN A 636 -6.49 -10.47 -14.43
C GLN A 636 -7.74 -10.10 -15.27
N PRO A 637 -8.51 -11.08 -15.79
CA PRO A 637 -9.77 -10.81 -16.50
C PRO A 637 -10.79 -10.01 -15.69
N LEU A 638 -11.72 -9.35 -16.38
CA LEU A 638 -12.90 -8.75 -15.75
C LEU A 638 -13.86 -9.85 -15.26
N PRO A 639 -14.70 -9.56 -14.24
CA PRO A 639 -15.77 -10.46 -13.83
C PRO A 639 -16.66 -10.85 -15.01
N VAL A 640 -17.10 -12.11 -15.04
CA VAL A 640 -18.03 -12.59 -16.08
C VAL A 640 -19.38 -11.88 -15.97
N ASP A 641 -20.14 -11.88 -17.07
CA ASP A 641 -21.53 -11.44 -17.08
C ASP A 641 -22.44 -12.57 -17.60
N HIS A 642 -23.75 -12.29 -17.69
CA HIS A 642 -24.79 -13.24 -18.12
C HIS A 642 -24.78 -14.59 -17.36
N LEU A 643 -24.29 -14.60 -16.10
CA LEU A 643 -24.29 -15.79 -15.26
C LEU A 643 -25.73 -16.24 -15.02
N ARG A 644 -26.04 -17.47 -15.46
CA ARG A 644 -27.35 -18.11 -15.26
C ARG A 644 -27.20 -19.57 -14.89
N ALA A 645 -28.16 -20.08 -14.12
CA ALA A 645 -28.26 -21.48 -13.75
C ALA A 645 -29.67 -22.00 -14.08
N GLU A 646 -29.75 -23.15 -14.74
CA GLU A 646 -31.00 -23.77 -15.21
C GLU A 646 -31.01 -25.26 -14.85
N ILE A 647 -32.15 -25.80 -14.40
CA ILE A 647 -32.31 -27.23 -14.13
C ILE A 647 -32.74 -27.92 -15.42
N GLY A 648 -31.94 -28.88 -15.89
CA GLY A 648 -32.25 -29.67 -17.09
C GLY A 648 -33.28 -30.76 -16.84
N ALA A 649 -33.81 -31.33 -17.93
CA ALA A 649 -34.79 -32.43 -17.86
C ALA A 649 -34.22 -33.70 -17.21
N ASP A 650 -32.90 -33.85 -17.19
CA ASP A 650 -32.16 -34.92 -16.50
C ASP A 650 -31.94 -34.65 -15.01
N GLY A 651 -32.40 -33.51 -14.48
CA GLY A 651 -32.21 -33.08 -13.10
C GLY A 651 -30.87 -32.41 -12.80
N SER A 652 -29.94 -32.35 -13.78
CA SER A 652 -28.66 -31.65 -13.62
C SER A 652 -28.84 -30.13 -13.60
N ILE A 653 -27.93 -29.39 -12.94
CA ILE A 653 -27.91 -27.91 -13.00
C ILE A 653 -26.86 -27.46 -14.02
N TYR A 654 -27.31 -26.75 -15.05
CA TYR A 654 -26.49 -26.16 -16.10
C TYR A 654 -26.20 -24.70 -15.77
N VAL A 655 -24.93 -24.36 -15.56
CA VAL A 655 -24.46 -23.01 -15.26
C VAL A 655 -23.73 -22.47 -16.48
N ASN A 656 -24.10 -21.28 -16.95
CA ASN A 656 -23.52 -20.64 -18.14
C ASN A 656 -23.20 -19.16 -17.86
N TRP A 657 -22.17 -18.62 -18.50
CA TRP A 657 -21.77 -17.22 -18.41
C TRP A 657 -21.14 -16.73 -19.71
N GLN A 658 -20.81 -15.44 -19.78
CA GLN A 658 -20.02 -14.86 -20.87
C GLN A 658 -18.78 -14.15 -20.31
N PRO A 659 -17.60 -14.30 -20.95
CA PRO A 659 -16.42 -13.52 -20.61
C PRO A 659 -16.63 -12.05 -21.02
N VAL A 660 -16.13 -11.13 -20.19
CA VAL A 660 -16.17 -9.69 -20.46
C VAL A 660 -14.79 -9.22 -20.95
N PRO A 661 -14.64 -8.79 -22.22
CA PRO A 661 -13.40 -8.21 -22.71
C PRO A 661 -13.07 -6.88 -22.01
N ASP A 662 -11.81 -6.72 -21.58
CA ASP A 662 -11.30 -5.43 -21.13
C ASP A 662 -10.76 -4.65 -22.34
N VAL A 663 -11.55 -3.69 -22.83
CA VAL A 663 -11.18 -2.88 -24.01
C VAL A 663 -9.93 -2.04 -23.79
N LEU A 664 -9.54 -1.78 -22.53
CA LEU A 664 -8.34 -1.02 -22.19
C LEU A 664 -7.13 -1.92 -21.89
N GLU A 665 -7.32 -3.24 -21.86
CA GLU A 665 -6.25 -4.17 -21.52
C GLU A 665 -6.44 -5.52 -22.23
N PRO A 666 -5.96 -5.63 -23.50
CA PRO A 666 -6.12 -6.83 -24.31
C PRO A 666 -5.51 -8.10 -23.71
N THR A 667 -4.55 -7.97 -22.78
CA THR A 667 -3.97 -9.13 -22.09
C THR A 667 -4.95 -9.81 -21.14
N ALA A 668 -6.04 -9.15 -20.74
CA ALA A 668 -6.98 -9.62 -19.72
C ALA A 668 -8.06 -10.59 -20.24
N MET A 669 -7.85 -11.24 -21.39
CA MET A 669 -8.79 -12.24 -21.89
C MET A 669 -8.68 -13.56 -21.09
N PRO A 670 -9.79 -14.14 -20.60
CA PRO A 670 -9.75 -15.36 -19.81
C PRO A 670 -9.39 -16.58 -20.68
N THR A 671 -8.55 -17.47 -20.14
CA THR A 671 -8.21 -18.77 -20.74
C THR A 671 -8.87 -19.95 -20.03
N SER A 672 -9.39 -19.73 -18.83
CA SER A 672 -10.14 -20.67 -18.00
C SER A 672 -10.94 -19.90 -16.94
N PHE A 673 -11.89 -20.56 -16.29
CA PHE A 673 -12.71 -20.00 -15.21
C PHE A 673 -12.65 -20.88 -13.97
N GLN A 674 -13.03 -20.33 -12.82
CA GLN A 674 -13.14 -21.04 -11.55
C GLN A 674 -14.59 -20.96 -11.05
N VAL A 675 -15.31 -22.07 -11.05
CA VAL A 675 -16.71 -22.12 -10.62
C VAL A 675 -16.77 -22.50 -9.16
N PHE A 676 -17.24 -21.59 -8.32
CA PHE A 676 -17.45 -21.79 -6.90
C PHE A 676 -18.90 -22.18 -6.63
N ILE A 677 -19.10 -23.18 -5.80
CA ILE A 677 -20.43 -23.69 -5.44
C ILE A 677 -20.67 -23.45 -3.95
N ARG A 678 -21.84 -22.93 -3.60
CA ARG A 678 -22.31 -22.80 -2.23
C ARG A 678 -23.65 -23.50 -2.08
N GLN A 679 -23.73 -24.38 -1.08
CA GLN A 679 -24.97 -25.05 -0.65
C GLN A 679 -25.63 -24.26 0.49
N ASP A 680 -26.92 -24.00 0.34
CA ASP A 680 -27.78 -23.28 1.29
C ASP A 680 -27.13 -21.98 1.80
N SER A 681 -27.10 -21.81 3.12
CA SER A 681 -26.49 -20.67 3.79
C SER A 681 -25.02 -20.91 4.17
N GLY A 682 -24.33 -21.89 3.56
CA GLY A 682 -22.90 -22.17 3.77
C GLY A 682 -21.98 -21.07 3.21
N ASP A 683 -20.72 -21.44 2.98
CA ASP A 683 -19.76 -20.66 2.20
C ASP A 683 -19.52 -21.30 0.83
N PHE A 684 -18.84 -20.59 -0.06
CA PHE A 684 -18.34 -21.17 -1.29
C PHE A 684 -17.21 -22.19 -1.00
N ASP A 685 -17.14 -23.23 -1.82
CA ASP A 685 -16.03 -24.20 -1.83
C ASP A 685 -14.72 -23.58 -2.38
N ASN A 686 -13.70 -24.42 -2.60
CA ASN A 686 -12.40 -23.98 -3.13
C ASN A 686 -12.39 -23.74 -4.66
N GLY A 687 -13.55 -23.83 -5.33
CA GLY A 687 -13.68 -23.62 -6.76
C GLY A 687 -13.35 -24.85 -7.62
N HIS A 688 -13.95 -24.88 -8.81
CA HIS A 688 -13.78 -25.91 -9.82
C HIS A 688 -13.32 -25.28 -11.13
N ARG A 689 -12.12 -25.65 -11.59
CA ARG A 689 -11.58 -25.11 -12.84
C ARG A 689 -12.32 -25.67 -14.04
N VAL A 690 -12.66 -24.79 -14.98
CA VAL A 690 -13.24 -25.15 -16.29
C VAL A 690 -12.58 -24.37 -17.42
N PHE A 691 -12.56 -24.96 -18.61
CA PHE A 691 -12.00 -24.35 -19.83
C PHE A 691 -13.08 -23.91 -20.83
N THR A 692 -14.34 -23.99 -20.43
CA THR A 692 -15.49 -23.56 -21.23
C THR A 692 -16.29 -22.53 -20.46
N ASN A 693 -17.23 -21.87 -21.13
CA ASN A 693 -18.11 -20.87 -20.53
C ASN A 693 -19.36 -21.50 -19.86
N ASN A 694 -19.25 -22.78 -19.50
CA ASN A 694 -20.30 -23.52 -18.84
C ASN A 694 -19.75 -24.51 -17.82
N PHE A 695 -20.62 -24.91 -16.89
CA PHE A 695 -20.38 -25.93 -15.89
C PHE A 695 -21.67 -26.70 -15.64
N ILE A 696 -21.56 -28.01 -15.42
CA ILE A 696 -22.71 -28.88 -15.17
C ILE A 696 -22.52 -29.54 -13.80
N LEU A 697 -23.41 -29.21 -12.85
CA LEU A 697 -23.52 -29.95 -11.61
C LEU A 697 -24.46 -31.15 -11.83
N LYS A 698 -23.88 -32.34 -11.89
CA LYS A 698 -24.62 -33.61 -11.99
C LYS A 698 -25.11 -34.05 -10.62
N ASP A 699 -26.25 -34.73 -10.62
CA ASP A 699 -26.84 -35.36 -9.43
C ASP A 699 -26.93 -34.40 -8.21
N PRO A 700 -27.48 -33.18 -8.35
CA PRO A 700 -27.66 -32.28 -7.23
C PRO A 700 -28.57 -32.92 -6.18
N LYS A 701 -28.28 -32.67 -4.90
CA LYS A 701 -29.14 -33.14 -3.80
C LYS A 701 -30.48 -32.41 -3.86
N SER A 702 -31.56 -33.17 -3.72
CA SER A 702 -32.91 -32.62 -3.60
C SER A 702 -33.05 -31.74 -2.36
N ASP A 703 -33.96 -30.76 -2.41
CA ASP A 703 -34.29 -29.84 -1.33
C ASP A 703 -33.12 -28.98 -0.81
N MET A 704 -32.10 -28.72 -1.65
CA MET A 704 -31.00 -27.81 -1.37
C MET A 704 -31.00 -26.59 -2.30
N VAL A 705 -30.59 -25.43 -1.77
CA VAL A 705 -30.36 -24.22 -2.58
C VAL A 705 -28.90 -24.17 -3.02
N TYR A 706 -28.66 -24.19 -4.33
CA TYR A 706 -27.33 -24.02 -4.91
C TYR A 706 -27.11 -22.58 -5.37
N ASN A 707 -25.96 -22.02 -5.02
CA ASN A 707 -25.51 -20.71 -5.51
C ASN A 707 -24.18 -20.89 -6.22
N PHE A 708 -23.97 -20.13 -7.29
CA PHE A 708 -22.76 -20.19 -8.11
C PHE A 708 -22.09 -18.83 -8.19
N ARG A 709 -20.75 -18.83 -8.19
CA ARG A 709 -19.90 -17.68 -8.52
C ARG A 709 -18.84 -18.17 -9.50
N VAL A 710 -18.48 -17.36 -10.49
CA VAL A 710 -17.51 -17.70 -11.54
C VAL A 710 -16.41 -16.66 -11.59
#